data_AF-A0A7J0CZG1-F1
#
_entry.id   AF-A0A7J0CZG1-F1
#
_cell.length_a   1.000
_cell.length_b   1.000
_cell.length_c   1.000
_cell.angle_alpha   90.00
_cell.angle_beta   90.00
_cell.angle_gamma   90.00
#
_symmetry.space_group_name_H-M   'P 1'
#
loop_
_entity.id
_entity.type
_entity.pdbx_description
1 polymer ?
#
loop_
_entity_poly.entity_id
_entity_poly.type
_entity_poly.pdbx_seq_one_letter_code
_entity_poly.pdbx_strand_id
1 'polypeptide(L)'
;MSYGIHINGRPFEDEPRAGQCLRTYLRERGWFGVKKGCDAGDCGACTVHVDGEPVHSCLYPAVRAEGRAVTTVEGLADEGGELHPVQQKFLDAQGFQCGFCTAGYLMTTAALDEEQLTDLPRAFKGNICRCTGYRAIEDAVRGVRHTEEPDAGRAVGRNLGAPAGPQVVTGTARYTFDLDVPGLLHMKLLRSPHPHARILAIDTAAALRVPGVHLVLTHHDAPERLYSTARHEHPTEDPDDTRLLDDTVRYIGQRVAAVVADSEAAAEEGCRRIEVTYEQLPYVTDPEEAMAPGAPVVHDKGPESRIARPENNVVGEVHGEIGSVERGFAEADVVYEETFRTQRVQHASLETHGAVAWYEMGEDGEERLTVRSSTQTPFLTRRALCALFDLELKQVRVLAGRVGGGFGGKQEMIVEDIVALAVMRLRRPVKLEYTRAEQFYGATTRHPFTIGVRAGARADGTLTALQVRVVSNTGAYGNHGPAVMFHSVGESMAVYRAPHKKVNAYSVYTNSVPAGAFRGYGLGQVVFAVESVMDELARRTGLDPLVFRELNIIGPGEHMISPGGEEEDLEIASYGLDQCLQVVRDAIREYGDGPGDDVPEGWLVGQGAGMSMIATGPPGGHFADATVKLLQDGTYDIAVGTAEFGNGTTTVHKQITAGALSTTVDRIAIRQSDTDVVRHDTGAFGSAGTVVAGKAVMKAADALAVQLLEFAAQYLGASAPGSAGSPRTRWSAPGVRSA
;
A
#
# COMPACT_ATOMS: atom_id res chain seq x y z
N MET A 1 -23.68 31.76 29.02
CA MET A 1 -24.36 31.30 27.81
C MET A 1 -24.02 29.83 27.68
N SER A 2 -24.98 28.95 27.41
CA SER A 2 -24.69 27.55 27.09
C SER A 2 -24.10 27.49 25.69
N TYR A 3 -23.06 26.68 25.50
CA TYR A 3 -22.47 26.45 24.18
C TYR A 3 -23.53 25.88 23.22
N GLY A 4 -23.47 26.27 21.95
CA GLY A 4 -24.37 25.76 20.92
C GLY A 4 -23.74 25.82 19.53
N ILE A 5 -23.92 24.78 18.72
CA ILE A 5 -23.40 24.67 17.35
C ILE A 5 -24.43 23.95 16.47
N HIS A 6 -24.54 24.35 15.20
CA HIS A 6 -25.39 23.64 14.23
C HIS A 6 -24.50 22.79 13.31
N ILE A 7 -24.67 21.47 13.31
CA ILE A 7 -23.91 20.55 12.45
C ILE A 7 -24.89 19.87 11.49
N ASN A 8 -24.67 20.05 10.18
CA ASN A 8 -25.56 19.54 9.12
C ASN A 8 -27.04 19.87 9.40
N GLY A 9 -27.32 21.13 9.80
CA GLY A 9 -28.65 21.60 10.14
C GLY A 9 -29.20 21.17 11.51
N ARG A 10 -28.48 20.35 12.29
CA ARG A 10 -28.92 19.86 13.60
C ARG A 10 -28.22 20.59 14.76
N PRO A 11 -28.93 21.06 15.79
CA PRO A 11 -28.31 21.72 16.94
C PRO A 11 -27.63 20.72 17.89
N PHE A 12 -26.50 21.12 18.47
CA PHE A 12 -25.77 20.40 19.52
C PHE A 12 -25.32 21.39 20.60
N GLU A 13 -25.40 20.98 21.87
CA GLU A 13 -25.12 21.85 23.04
C GLU A 13 -23.91 21.40 23.89
N ASP A 14 -23.38 20.21 23.63
CA ASP A 14 -22.26 19.64 24.37
C ASP A 14 -20.98 20.46 24.16
N GLU A 15 -20.44 21.05 25.24
CA GLU A 15 -19.26 21.90 25.15
C GLU A 15 -17.99 21.11 24.76
N PRO A 16 -17.16 21.63 23.82
CA PRO A 16 -15.90 20.99 23.45
C PRO A 16 -14.89 20.99 24.60
N ARG A 17 -14.09 19.92 24.69
CA ARG A 17 -13.01 19.84 25.67
C ARG A 17 -11.90 20.85 25.37
N ALA A 18 -11.17 21.29 26.39
CA ALA A 18 -10.03 22.18 26.22
C ALA A 18 -9.02 21.62 25.20
N GLY A 19 -8.65 22.43 24.21
CA GLY A 19 -7.71 22.04 23.15
C GLY A 19 -8.29 21.14 22.05
N GLN A 20 -9.58 20.78 22.10
CA GLN A 20 -10.20 19.95 21.08
C GLN A 20 -10.33 20.69 19.74
N CYS A 21 -9.87 20.08 18.66
CA CYS A 21 -10.11 20.58 17.30
C CYS A 21 -11.49 20.16 16.77
N LEU A 22 -12.01 20.93 15.82
CA LEU A 22 -13.34 20.73 15.26
C LEU A 22 -13.49 19.35 14.60
N ARG A 23 -12.43 18.85 13.92
CA ARG A 23 -12.44 17.48 13.37
C ARG A 23 -12.78 16.44 14.44
N THR A 24 -12.06 16.46 15.55
CA THR A 24 -12.24 15.47 16.63
C THR A 24 -13.62 15.62 17.26
N TYR A 25 -14.08 16.85 17.46
CA TYR A 25 -15.44 17.14 17.97
C TYR A 25 -16.55 16.57 17.06
N LEU A 26 -16.42 16.72 15.74
CA LEU A 26 -17.36 16.20 14.76
C LEU A 26 -17.35 14.66 14.71
N ARG A 27 -16.16 14.05 14.68
CA ARG A 27 -16.01 12.58 14.61
C ARG A 27 -16.57 11.88 15.84
N GLU A 28 -16.41 12.45 17.04
CA GLU A 28 -17.00 11.91 18.28
C GLU A 28 -18.54 11.91 18.28
N ARG A 29 -19.16 12.64 17.35
CA ARG A 29 -20.61 12.68 17.13
C ARG A 29 -21.05 11.85 15.93
N GLY A 30 -20.17 11.02 15.38
CA GLY A 30 -20.47 10.09 14.29
C GLY A 30 -20.27 10.63 12.88
N TRP A 31 -19.79 11.88 12.72
CA TRP A 31 -19.47 12.48 11.42
C TRP A 31 -18.10 12.04 10.93
N PHE A 32 -18.01 10.77 10.55
CA PHE A 32 -16.77 10.12 10.16
C PHE A 32 -16.32 10.47 8.73
N GLY A 33 -17.14 11.14 7.92
CA GLY A 33 -16.75 11.71 6.63
C GLY A 33 -15.60 12.72 6.76
N VAL A 34 -15.48 13.36 7.93
CA VAL A 34 -14.36 14.22 8.28
C VAL A 34 -13.15 13.35 8.66
N LYS A 35 -12.17 13.22 7.76
CA LYS A 35 -11.04 12.29 7.94
C LYS A 35 -9.88 12.89 8.74
N LYS A 36 -9.15 12.04 9.47
CA LYS A 36 -7.86 12.37 10.09
C LYS A 36 -6.73 11.85 9.20
N GLY A 37 -5.85 12.74 8.72
CA GLY A 37 -4.78 12.39 7.77
C GLY A 37 -3.41 12.93 8.17
N CYS A 38 -3.16 14.23 7.94
CA CYS A 38 -1.91 14.87 8.37
C CYS A 38 -1.95 15.37 9.82
N ASP A 39 -3.13 15.79 10.29
CA ASP A 39 -3.33 16.50 11.57
C ASP A 39 -2.51 17.81 11.71
N ALA A 40 -2.10 18.39 10.58
CA ALA A 40 -1.26 19.59 10.52
C ALA A 40 -1.78 20.66 9.54
N GLY A 41 -2.91 20.40 8.87
CA GLY A 41 -3.50 21.33 7.89
C GLY A 41 -2.94 21.24 6.47
N ASP A 42 -2.14 20.23 6.14
CA ASP A 42 -1.51 20.12 4.81
C ASP A 42 -2.36 19.36 3.77
N CYS A 43 -3.13 18.35 4.21
CA CYS A 43 -3.70 17.36 3.26
C CYS A 43 -5.14 17.63 2.81
N GLY A 44 -5.88 18.51 3.51
CA GLY A 44 -7.28 18.85 3.17
C GLY A 44 -8.32 17.73 3.40
N ALA A 45 -7.94 16.52 3.81
CA ALA A 45 -8.89 15.41 4.02
C ALA A 45 -9.95 15.68 5.11
N CYS A 46 -9.71 16.66 5.98
CA CYS A 46 -10.61 17.07 7.06
C CYS A 46 -11.46 18.31 6.72
N THR A 47 -11.47 18.77 5.46
CA THR A 47 -12.17 20.01 5.11
C THR A 47 -13.66 19.92 5.41
N VAL A 48 -14.20 20.96 6.05
CA VAL A 48 -15.62 21.19 6.34
C VAL A 48 -15.95 22.64 6.03
N HIS A 49 -17.22 22.99 5.89
CA HIS A 49 -17.63 24.40 5.82
C HIS A 49 -17.99 24.91 7.20
N VAL A 50 -17.53 26.11 7.55
CA VAL A 50 -18.00 26.88 8.71
C VAL A 50 -18.61 28.16 8.19
N ASP A 51 -19.92 28.33 8.36
CA ASP A 51 -20.73 29.40 7.76
C ASP A 51 -20.54 29.51 6.23
N GLY A 52 -20.42 28.36 5.55
CA GLY A 52 -20.20 28.28 4.09
C GLY A 52 -18.74 28.31 3.65
N GLU A 53 -17.81 28.69 4.54
CA GLU A 53 -16.38 28.81 4.19
C GLU A 53 -15.62 27.50 4.41
N PRO A 54 -14.86 26.99 3.42
CA PRO A 54 -14.07 25.78 3.58
C PRO A 54 -12.87 26.00 4.50
N VAL A 55 -12.79 25.18 5.56
CA VAL A 55 -11.70 25.24 6.53
C VAL A 55 -11.13 23.85 6.83
N HIS A 56 -9.84 23.79 7.11
CA HIS A 56 -9.20 22.59 7.64
C HIS A 56 -9.57 22.40 9.11
N SER A 57 -10.59 21.58 9.37
CA SER A 57 -11.16 21.38 10.72
C SER A 57 -10.17 20.84 11.77
N CYS A 58 -9.02 20.28 11.34
CA CYS A 58 -7.95 19.87 12.24
C CYS A 58 -7.22 21.06 12.92
N LEU A 59 -7.17 22.22 12.26
CA LEU A 59 -6.57 23.44 12.79
C LEU A 59 -7.60 24.40 13.40
N TYR A 60 -8.89 24.08 13.27
CA TYR A 60 -9.98 24.91 13.78
C TYR A 60 -10.30 24.52 15.24
N PRO A 61 -10.12 25.40 16.24
CA PRO A 61 -10.51 25.10 17.62
C PRO A 61 -12.03 24.90 17.73
N ALA A 62 -12.50 23.78 18.27
CA ALA A 62 -13.94 23.45 18.31
C ALA A 62 -14.77 24.51 19.06
N VAL A 63 -14.19 25.13 20.10
CA VAL A 63 -14.83 26.21 20.87
C VAL A 63 -15.18 27.43 19.99
N ARG A 64 -14.42 27.70 18.92
CA ARG A 64 -14.70 28.81 18.00
C ARG A 64 -15.91 28.58 17.11
N ALA A 65 -16.43 27.35 17.07
CA ALA A 65 -17.63 27.02 16.32
C ALA A 65 -18.91 27.31 17.11
N GLU A 66 -18.82 27.89 18.31
CA GLU A 66 -19.98 28.37 19.05
C GLU A 66 -20.80 29.37 18.21
N GLY A 67 -22.10 29.12 18.11
CA GLY A 67 -23.06 29.90 17.32
C GLY A 67 -22.95 29.74 15.81
N ARG A 68 -22.05 28.89 15.31
CA ARG A 68 -21.76 28.72 13.87
C ARG A 68 -22.55 27.57 13.26
N ALA A 69 -22.72 27.62 11.94
CA ALA A 69 -23.19 26.50 11.13
C ALA A 69 -22.00 25.74 10.56
N VAL A 70 -21.97 24.42 10.74
CA VAL A 70 -20.92 23.53 10.23
C VAL A 70 -21.55 22.51 9.28
N THR A 71 -21.06 22.47 8.05
CA THR A 71 -21.45 21.47 7.05
C THR A 71 -20.29 20.52 6.79
N THR A 72 -20.56 19.24 6.92
CA THR A 72 -19.64 18.13 6.58
C THR A 72 -20.04 17.53 5.23
N VAL A 73 -19.28 16.56 4.71
CA VAL A 73 -19.63 15.88 3.45
C VAL A 73 -20.99 15.17 3.55
N GLU A 74 -21.33 14.67 4.74
CA GLU A 74 -22.62 14.05 5.02
C GLU A 74 -23.79 15.04 4.91
N GLY A 75 -23.53 16.34 5.06
CA GLY A 75 -24.53 17.42 4.95
C GLY A 75 -24.62 18.07 3.57
N LEU A 76 -23.89 17.57 2.56
CA LEU A 76 -23.98 18.08 1.19
C LEU A 76 -25.23 17.59 0.46
N ALA A 77 -25.62 16.33 0.69
CA ALA A 77 -26.85 15.79 0.14
C ALA A 77 -28.05 16.47 0.81
N ASP A 78 -29.15 16.60 0.07
CA ASP A 78 -30.36 17.20 0.62
C ASP A 78 -31.10 16.24 1.58
N GLU A 79 -32.18 16.73 2.21
CA GLU A 79 -32.98 15.92 3.13
C GLU A 79 -33.66 14.71 2.45
N GLY A 80 -33.86 14.76 1.13
CA GLY A 80 -34.37 13.66 0.31
C GLY A 80 -33.31 12.60 -0.02
N GLY A 81 -32.04 12.89 0.26
CA GLY A 81 -30.90 12.04 -0.06
C GLY A 81 -30.37 12.23 -1.49
N GLU A 82 -30.85 13.24 -2.22
CA GLU A 82 -30.31 13.58 -3.53
C GLU A 82 -28.89 14.11 -3.38
N LEU A 83 -27.98 13.60 -4.21
CA LEU A 83 -26.57 13.97 -4.15
C LEU A 83 -26.39 15.42 -4.61
N HIS A 84 -25.53 16.15 -3.90
CA HIS A 84 -25.05 17.44 -4.38
C HIS A 84 -24.41 17.29 -5.76
N PRO A 85 -24.54 18.26 -6.70
CA PRO A 85 -23.97 18.15 -8.05
C PRO A 85 -22.48 17.77 -8.07
N VAL A 86 -21.70 18.26 -7.09
CA VAL A 86 -20.29 17.91 -6.92
C VAL A 86 -20.11 16.44 -6.51
N GLN A 87 -20.95 15.90 -5.64
CA GLN A 87 -20.93 14.47 -5.28
C GLN A 87 -21.25 13.60 -6.49
N GLN A 88 -22.28 13.97 -7.27
CA GLN A 88 -22.66 13.25 -8.49
C GLN A 88 -21.53 13.27 -9.52
N LYS A 89 -20.91 14.43 -9.76
CA LYS A 89 -19.76 14.58 -10.66
C LYS A 89 -18.59 13.66 -10.28
N PHE A 90 -18.23 13.60 -9.01
CA PHE A 90 -17.17 12.71 -8.52
C PHE A 90 -17.56 11.24 -8.62
N LEU A 91 -18.84 10.91 -8.47
CA LEU A 91 -19.34 9.55 -8.67
C LEU A 91 -19.26 9.15 -10.15
N ASP A 92 -19.73 9.99 -11.06
CA ASP A 92 -19.76 9.74 -12.51
C ASP A 92 -18.36 9.67 -13.14
N ALA A 93 -17.43 10.49 -12.65
CA ALA A 93 -16.05 10.52 -13.13
C ALA A 93 -15.16 9.48 -12.45
N GLN A 94 -15.64 8.79 -11.40
CA GLN A 94 -14.77 7.99 -10.53
C GLN A 94 -13.57 8.83 -10.02
N GLY A 95 -13.86 10.04 -9.52
CA GLY A 95 -12.87 11.04 -9.04
C GLY A 95 -12.15 10.64 -7.76
N PHE A 96 -11.98 9.34 -7.52
CA PHE A 96 -11.39 8.74 -6.32
C PHE A 96 -10.81 7.36 -6.62
N GLN A 97 -9.95 6.90 -5.72
CA GLN A 97 -9.49 5.50 -5.66
C GLN A 97 -9.74 4.97 -4.25
N CYS A 98 -8.79 5.13 -3.32
CA CYS A 98 -9.01 4.74 -1.92
C CYS A 98 -10.19 5.50 -1.30
N GLY A 99 -10.44 6.74 -1.75
CA GLY A 99 -11.56 7.57 -1.32
C GLY A 99 -11.30 8.40 -0.05
N PHE A 100 -10.14 8.27 0.58
CA PHE A 100 -9.89 8.87 1.90
C PHE A 100 -9.85 10.40 1.85
N CYS A 101 -9.25 10.99 0.80
CA CYS A 101 -9.27 12.45 0.61
C CYS A 101 -10.59 12.98 0.03
N THR A 102 -11.47 12.12 -0.49
CA THR A 102 -12.55 12.54 -1.38
C THR A 102 -13.51 13.49 -0.70
N ALA A 103 -13.86 13.25 0.56
CA ALA A 103 -14.66 14.19 1.36
C ALA A 103 -14.06 15.60 1.35
N GLY A 104 -12.75 15.72 1.60
CA GLY A 104 -12.06 17.00 1.58
C GLY A 104 -12.10 17.71 0.22
N TYR A 105 -11.91 16.96 -0.87
CA TYR A 105 -12.04 17.51 -2.23
C TYR A 105 -13.47 17.95 -2.54
N LEU A 106 -14.48 17.16 -2.19
CA LEU A 106 -15.89 17.51 -2.38
C LEU A 106 -16.25 18.80 -1.67
N MET A 107 -15.88 18.93 -0.39
CA MET A 107 -16.14 20.13 0.39
C MET A 107 -15.40 21.35 -0.18
N THR A 108 -14.17 21.18 -0.65
CA THR A 108 -13.42 22.28 -1.26
C THR A 108 -14.08 22.71 -2.58
N THR A 109 -14.34 21.77 -3.48
CA THR A 109 -14.97 22.00 -4.79
C THR A 109 -16.36 22.65 -4.66
N ALA A 110 -17.14 22.26 -3.65
CA ALA A 110 -18.47 22.82 -3.43
C ALA A 110 -18.47 24.31 -3.06
N ALA A 111 -17.32 24.87 -2.67
CA ALA A 111 -17.16 26.28 -2.32
C ALA A 111 -16.35 27.08 -3.36
N LEU A 112 -15.92 26.47 -4.46
CA LEU A 112 -15.14 27.18 -5.49
C LEU A 112 -16.04 28.08 -6.35
N ASP A 113 -15.54 29.26 -6.69
CA ASP A 113 -16.14 30.16 -7.67
C ASP A 113 -15.68 29.87 -9.11
N GLU A 114 -16.28 30.56 -10.09
CA GLU A 114 -15.96 30.38 -11.52
C GLU A 114 -14.50 30.71 -11.86
N GLU A 115 -13.87 31.67 -11.18
CA GLU A 115 -12.48 32.06 -11.41
C GLU A 115 -11.54 30.97 -10.91
N GLN A 116 -11.77 30.45 -9.70
CA GLN A 116 -10.98 29.38 -9.10
C GLN A 116 -11.07 28.07 -9.88
N LEU A 117 -12.20 27.78 -10.54
CA LEU A 117 -12.36 26.62 -11.40
C LEU A 117 -11.46 26.64 -12.65
N THR A 118 -10.89 27.80 -13.00
CA THR A 118 -9.96 27.93 -14.13
C THR A 118 -8.54 27.43 -13.79
N ASP A 119 -8.12 27.49 -12.52
CA ASP A 119 -6.81 27.04 -12.03
C ASP A 119 -6.98 26.07 -10.84
N LEU A 120 -7.39 24.85 -11.17
CA LEU A 120 -7.57 23.78 -10.18
C LEU A 120 -6.29 23.43 -9.40
N PRO A 121 -5.07 23.38 -10.01
CA PRO A 121 -3.83 23.21 -9.25
C PRO A 121 -3.68 24.25 -8.14
N ARG A 122 -3.99 25.52 -8.40
CA ARG A 122 -3.95 26.57 -7.39
C ARG A 122 -5.05 26.44 -6.35
N ALA A 123 -6.27 26.16 -6.78
CA ALA A 123 -7.45 26.00 -5.91
C ALA A 123 -7.29 24.83 -4.94
N PHE A 124 -6.69 23.72 -5.40
CA PHE A 124 -6.45 22.51 -4.59
C PHE A 124 -5.09 22.46 -3.89
N LYS A 125 -4.38 23.60 -3.75
CA LYS A 125 -3.10 23.64 -3.03
C LYS A 125 -3.17 23.03 -1.61
N GLY A 126 -4.34 23.08 -0.96
CA GLY A 126 -4.60 22.51 0.36
C GLY A 126 -5.12 21.07 0.37
N ASN A 127 -5.32 20.43 -0.79
CA ASN A 127 -5.90 19.10 -0.93
C ASN A 127 -4.90 18.15 -1.60
N ILE A 128 -4.54 17.08 -0.89
CA ILE A 128 -3.55 16.11 -1.38
C ILE A 128 -4.26 14.79 -1.71
N CYS A 129 -3.95 14.22 -2.88
CA CYS A 129 -4.33 12.86 -3.23
C CYS A 129 -3.08 12.04 -3.57
N ARG A 130 -2.90 10.89 -2.91
CA ARG A 130 -1.78 9.99 -3.19
C ARG A 130 -2.08 8.93 -4.26
N CYS A 131 -3.35 8.80 -4.68
CA CYS A 131 -3.81 7.67 -5.49
C CYS A 131 -4.04 8.02 -6.97
N THR A 132 -4.73 9.14 -7.25
CA THR A 132 -5.32 9.39 -8.57
C THR A 132 -4.41 10.09 -9.56
N GLY A 133 -3.29 10.66 -9.11
CA GLY A 133 -2.49 11.57 -9.93
C GLY A 133 -3.25 12.84 -10.34
N TYR A 134 -4.30 13.21 -9.59
CA TYR A 134 -5.15 14.40 -9.77
C TYR A 134 -6.04 14.41 -11.03
N ARG A 135 -5.67 13.75 -12.12
CA ARG A 135 -6.45 13.74 -13.38
C ARG A 135 -7.91 13.34 -13.20
N ALA A 136 -8.18 12.23 -12.52
CA ALA A 136 -9.57 11.78 -12.29
C ALA A 136 -10.38 12.77 -11.42
N ILE A 137 -9.72 13.54 -10.56
CA ILE A 137 -10.36 14.58 -9.73
C ILE A 137 -10.70 15.78 -10.61
N GLU A 138 -9.78 16.19 -11.50
CA GLU A 138 -10.03 17.25 -12.46
C GLU A 138 -11.18 16.89 -13.41
N ASP A 139 -11.17 15.69 -13.98
CA ASP A 139 -12.24 15.15 -14.81
C ASP A 139 -13.60 15.26 -14.09
N ALA A 140 -13.64 14.92 -12.79
CA ALA A 140 -14.84 15.08 -11.97
C ALA A 140 -15.30 16.54 -11.88
N VAL A 141 -14.42 17.48 -11.53
CA VAL A 141 -14.78 18.90 -11.42
C VAL A 141 -15.33 19.42 -12.75
N ARG A 142 -14.71 19.01 -13.86
CA ARG A 142 -15.11 19.35 -15.23
C ARG A 142 -16.35 18.61 -15.73
N GLY A 143 -16.90 17.67 -14.95
CA GLY A 143 -18.12 16.94 -15.28
C GLY A 143 -17.95 15.85 -16.34
N VAL A 144 -16.74 15.32 -16.51
CA VAL A 144 -16.47 14.18 -17.40
C VAL A 144 -17.04 12.91 -16.75
N ARG A 145 -17.94 12.22 -17.44
CA ARG A 145 -18.45 10.92 -17.01
C ARG A 145 -17.57 9.82 -17.58
N HIS A 146 -17.04 8.98 -16.69
CA HIS A 146 -16.28 7.78 -17.05
C HIS A 146 -17.08 6.48 -16.85
N THR A 147 -18.13 6.51 -16.02
CA THR A 147 -18.91 5.31 -15.71
C THR A 147 -19.78 4.81 -16.86
N GLU A 148 -19.75 3.51 -17.10
CA GLU A 148 -20.56 2.76 -18.07
C GLU A 148 -21.55 1.82 -17.37
N GLU A 149 -22.66 1.52 -18.04
CA GLU A 149 -23.66 0.53 -17.65
C GLU A 149 -23.72 -0.60 -18.70
N PRO A 150 -22.81 -1.58 -18.63
CA PRO A 150 -22.75 -2.64 -19.62
C PRO A 150 -23.86 -3.67 -19.44
N ASP A 151 -24.26 -4.27 -20.56
CA ASP A 151 -25.22 -5.38 -20.58
C ASP A 151 -24.75 -6.57 -19.72
N ALA A 152 -25.71 -7.40 -19.33
CA ALA A 152 -25.44 -8.64 -18.59
C ALA A 152 -24.35 -9.50 -19.26
N GLY A 153 -23.35 -9.90 -18.50
CA GLY A 153 -22.21 -10.68 -18.98
C GLY A 153 -21.17 -9.92 -19.80
N ARG A 154 -21.31 -8.59 -19.99
CA ARG A 154 -20.38 -7.75 -20.77
C ARG A 154 -19.56 -6.77 -19.92
N ALA A 155 -19.48 -7.04 -18.62
CA ALA A 155 -18.88 -6.14 -17.64
C ALA A 155 -17.34 -6.03 -17.68
N VAL A 156 -16.60 -7.08 -18.04
CA VAL A 156 -15.12 -7.04 -18.02
C VAL A 156 -14.56 -6.11 -19.08
N GLY A 157 -13.55 -5.33 -18.68
CA GLY A 157 -12.91 -4.33 -19.54
C GLY A 157 -13.73 -3.05 -19.72
N ARG A 158 -14.84 -2.88 -18.99
CA ARG A 158 -15.69 -1.68 -19.01
C ARG A 158 -15.44 -0.80 -17.79
N ASN A 159 -15.68 0.50 -17.92
CA ASN A 159 -15.50 1.45 -16.83
C ASN A 159 -16.71 1.46 -15.88
N LEU A 160 -16.85 0.42 -15.05
CA LEU A 160 -17.93 0.38 -14.07
C LEU A 160 -17.74 1.38 -12.92
N GLY A 161 -18.85 1.85 -12.36
CA GLY A 161 -18.83 2.52 -11.07
C GLY A 161 -18.28 1.61 -9.97
N ALA A 162 -17.31 2.11 -9.21
CA ALA A 162 -16.75 1.39 -8.07
C ALA A 162 -17.86 1.09 -7.04
N PRO A 163 -17.97 -0.15 -6.52
CA PRO A 163 -19.06 -0.52 -5.60
C PRO A 163 -19.17 0.33 -4.34
N ALA A 164 -18.04 0.87 -3.86
CA ALA A 164 -17.98 1.76 -2.70
C ALA A 164 -18.22 3.24 -3.05
N GLY A 165 -18.42 3.57 -4.34
CA GLY A 165 -18.49 4.94 -4.83
C GLY A 165 -19.54 5.80 -4.14
N PRO A 166 -20.81 5.35 -4.04
CA PRO A 166 -21.84 6.08 -3.32
C PRO A 166 -21.44 6.38 -1.87
N GLN A 167 -20.83 5.43 -1.17
CA GLN A 167 -20.41 5.62 0.21
C GLN A 167 -19.18 6.54 0.33
N VAL A 168 -18.28 6.52 -0.66
CA VAL A 168 -17.11 7.41 -0.69
C VAL A 168 -17.55 8.86 -0.89
N VAL A 169 -18.45 9.14 -1.84
CA VAL A 169 -18.86 10.53 -2.12
C VAL A 169 -19.81 11.11 -1.08
N THR A 170 -20.48 10.26 -0.29
CA THR A 170 -21.32 10.69 0.84
C THR A 170 -20.58 10.71 2.17
N GLY A 171 -19.30 10.31 2.21
CA GLY A 171 -18.52 10.22 3.45
C GLY A 171 -18.89 9.05 4.38
N THR A 172 -19.78 8.16 3.94
CA THR A 172 -20.28 7.02 4.73
C THR A 172 -19.42 5.76 4.60
N ALA A 173 -18.44 5.74 3.69
CA ALA A 173 -17.46 4.66 3.60
C ALA A 173 -16.63 4.59 4.89
N ARG A 174 -16.62 3.42 5.53
CA ARG A 174 -15.94 3.19 6.81
C ARG A 174 -14.50 2.73 6.61
N TYR A 175 -13.57 3.57 7.05
CA TYR A 175 -12.15 3.21 7.12
C TYR A 175 -11.79 2.55 8.46
N THR A 176 -10.51 2.38 8.78
CA THR A 176 -10.06 1.62 9.97
C THR A 176 -10.68 2.16 11.26
N PHE A 177 -10.65 3.48 11.44
CA PHE A 177 -11.08 4.18 12.66
C PHE A 177 -12.45 4.85 12.58
N ASP A 178 -13.24 4.55 11.54
CA ASP A 178 -14.57 5.12 11.37
C ASP A 178 -15.64 4.23 12.00
N LEU A 179 -15.51 4.02 13.31
CA LEU A 179 -16.39 3.19 14.12
C LEU A 179 -16.56 3.81 15.50
N ASP A 180 -17.72 3.55 16.10
CA ASP A 180 -17.90 3.74 17.54
C ASP A 180 -17.60 2.43 18.26
N VAL A 181 -16.70 2.48 19.25
CA VAL A 181 -16.29 1.32 20.05
C VAL A 181 -16.47 1.70 21.52
N PRO A 182 -17.50 1.17 22.20
CA PRO A 182 -17.75 1.50 23.60
C PRO A 182 -16.56 1.19 24.52
N GLY A 183 -16.21 2.13 25.39
CA GLY A 183 -15.13 1.95 26.37
C GLY A 183 -13.71 1.94 25.77
N LEU A 184 -13.54 2.43 24.54
CA LEU A 184 -12.28 2.46 23.83
C LEU A 184 -11.18 3.22 24.58
N LEU A 185 -10.05 2.55 24.78
CA LEU A 185 -8.82 3.13 25.30
C LEU A 185 -7.88 3.55 24.17
N HIS A 186 -7.01 4.50 24.48
CA HIS A 186 -6.08 5.12 23.54
C HIS A 186 -4.65 4.79 23.92
N MET A 187 -3.89 4.26 22.97
CA MET A 187 -2.48 3.94 23.14
C MET A 187 -1.58 5.02 22.51
N LYS A 188 -0.46 5.31 23.17
CA LYS A 188 0.69 6.03 22.60
C LYS A 188 1.97 5.28 22.89
N LEU A 189 2.98 5.50 22.05
CA LEU A 189 4.27 4.81 22.14
C LEU A 189 5.36 5.79 22.57
N LEU A 190 6.12 5.42 23.59
CA LEU A 190 7.41 6.05 23.87
C LEU A 190 8.40 5.57 22.81
N ARG A 191 9.18 6.50 22.25
CA ARG A 191 10.07 6.28 21.13
C ARG A 191 11.51 6.57 21.53
N SER A 192 12.45 5.79 21.02
CA SER A 192 13.88 5.96 21.27
C SER A 192 14.37 7.29 20.72
N PRO A 193 15.10 8.10 21.52
CA PRO A 193 15.82 9.26 21.02
C PRO A 193 17.22 8.91 20.49
N HIS A 194 17.67 7.66 20.60
CA HIS A 194 19.03 7.23 20.27
C HIS A 194 19.08 6.36 19.01
N PRO A 195 20.13 6.49 18.17
CA PRO A 195 20.34 5.65 17.00
C PRO A 195 20.78 4.24 17.36
N HIS A 196 21.48 4.04 18.48
CA HIS A 196 21.81 2.72 19.00
C HIS A 196 22.05 2.80 20.51
N ALA A 197 21.31 2.04 21.31
CA ALA A 197 21.50 1.98 22.76
C ALA A 197 20.90 0.73 23.39
N ARG A 198 21.46 0.30 24.53
CA ARG A 198 20.86 -0.71 25.41
C ARG A 198 20.09 -0.02 26.54
N ILE A 199 18.92 -0.52 26.86
CA ILE A 199 18.12 -0.07 28.02
C ILE A 199 18.70 -0.74 29.26
N LEU A 200 19.24 0.06 30.19
CA LEU A 200 19.76 -0.42 31.47
C LEU A 200 18.67 -0.49 32.54
N ALA A 201 17.76 0.49 32.52
CA ALA A 201 16.62 0.58 33.44
C ALA A 201 15.48 1.37 32.81
N ILE A 202 14.24 1.03 33.17
CA ILE A 202 13.02 1.75 32.76
C ILE A 202 12.08 1.90 33.97
N ASP A 203 11.81 3.13 34.38
CA ASP A 203 10.86 3.45 35.46
C ASP A 203 9.54 3.97 34.87
N THR A 204 8.45 3.26 35.19
CA THR A 204 7.08 3.55 34.74
C THR A 204 6.19 4.09 35.85
N ALA A 205 6.71 4.24 37.07
CA ALA A 205 5.90 4.56 38.25
C ALA A 205 5.24 5.94 38.14
N ALA A 206 5.94 6.93 37.58
CA ALA A 206 5.36 8.25 37.36
C ALA A 206 4.30 8.26 36.26
N ALA A 207 4.48 7.46 35.20
CA ALA A 207 3.50 7.31 34.13
C ALA A 207 2.20 6.67 34.63
N LEU A 208 2.29 5.63 35.47
CA LEU A 208 1.12 4.96 36.06
C LEU A 208 0.33 5.86 37.05
N ARG A 209 0.93 6.95 37.55
CA ARG A 209 0.25 7.93 38.39
C ARG A 209 -0.47 9.03 37.61
N VAL A 210 -0.30 9.10 36.29
CA VAL A 210 -1.02 10.07 35.45
C VAL A 210 -2.51 9.69 35.44
N PRO A 211 -3.42 10.62 35.78
CA PRO A 211 -4.85 10.34 35.75
C PRO A 211 -5.32 9.81 34.39
N GLY A 212 -6.03 8.69 34.41
CA GLY A 212 -6.56 8.02 33.22
C GLY A 212 -5.61 7.03 32.54
N VAL A 213 -4.35 6.89 32.99
CA VAL A 213 -3.46 5.82 32.52
C VAL A 213 -3.84 4.50 33.19
N HIS A 214 -4.01 3.45 32.38
CA HIS A 214 -4.43 2.10 32.84
C HIS A 214 -3.32 1.06 32.73
N LEU A 215 -2.41 1.21 31.78
CA LEU A 215 -1.36 0.23 31.50
C LEU A 215 -0.12 0.91 30.90
N VAL A 216 1.05 0.46 31.33
CA VAL A 216 2.33 0.76 30.68
C VAL A 216 2.99 -0.59 30.37
N LEU A 217 3.29 -0.85 29.09
CA LEU A 217 3.99 -2.03 28.61
C LEU A 217 5.45 -1.70 28.28
N THR A 218 6.37 -2.56 28.69
CA THR A 218 7.81 -2.44 28.42
C THR A 218 8.35 -3.73 27.80
N HIS A 219 9.66 -3.80 27.53
CA HIS A 219 10.31 -5.03 27.09
C HIS A 219 10.16 -6.20 28.08
N HIS A 220 9.86 -5.94 29.36
CA HIS A 220 9.53 -6.98 30.35
C HIS A 220 8.17 -7.64 30.11
N ASP A 221 7.25 -6.98 29.40
CA ASP A 221 5.93 -7.51 29.08
C ASP A 221 5.85 -8.20 27.72
N ALA A 222 6.86 -7.96 26.87
CA ALA A 222 6.90 -8.45 25.51
C ALA A 222 7.38 -9.91 25.44
N PRO A 223 6.80 -10.74 24.57
CA PRO A 223 7.33 -12.07 24.27
C PRO A 223 8.82 -12.02 23.91
N GLU A 224 9.57 -13.05 24.28
CA GLU A 224 10.97 -13.21 23.87
C GLU A 224 11.09 -13.65 22.40
N ARG A 225 10.01 -14.20 21.83
CA ARG A 225 9.97 -14.68 20.45
C ARG A 225 10.31 -13.55 19.47
N LEU A 226 11.35 -13.78 18.68
CA LEU A 226 11.68 -12.95 17.54
C LEU A 226 10.77 -13.28 16.36
N TYR A 227 10.50 -12.27 15.54
CA TYR A 227 9.68 -12.40 14.33
C TYR A 227 10.12 -11.34 13.32
N SER A 228 9.74 -11.50 12.06
CA SER A 228 9.77 -10.42 11.07
C SER A 228 8.48 -9.57 11.13
N THR A 229 8.53 -8.27 10.84
CA THR A 229 7.31 -7.46 10.61
C THR A 229 6.76 -7.65 9.19
N ALA A 230 7.62 -7.96 8.21
CA ALA A 230 7.26 -8.19 6.83
C ALA A 230 6.35 -9.41 6.69
N ARG A 231 5.26 -9.28 5.94
CA ARG A 231 4.32 -10.40 5.73
C ARG A 231 4.50 -10.97 4.33
N HIS A 232 4.89 -12.23 4.32
CA HIS A 232 5.02 -13.09 3.16
C HIS A 232 4.15 -14.33 3.35
N GLU A 233 3.84 -15.02 2.26
CA GLU A 233 3.18 -16.31 2.36
C GLU A 233 4.03 -17.29 3.17
N HIS A 234 5.34 -17.32 2.92
CA HIS A 234 6.28 -18.07 3.74
C HIS A 234 6.90 -17.15 4.80
N PRO A 235 6.66 -17.42 6.10
CA PRO A 235 7.15 -16.54 7.16
C PRO A 235 8.67 -16.55 7.33
N THR A 236 9.37 -17.49 6.67
CA THR A 236 10.83 -17.67 6.75
C THR A 236 11.61 -16.89 5.69
N GLU A 237 10.94 -16.16 4.80
CA GLU A 237 11.58 -15.35 3.75
C GLU A 237 12.40 -14.17 4.31
N ASP A 238 12.03 -13.69 5.49
CA ASP A 238 12.71 -12.60 6.19
C ASP A 238 13.37 -13.09 7.47
N PRO A 239 14.39 -12.36 7.96
CA PRO A 239 15.00 -12.64 9.25
C PRO A 239 14.03 -12.42 10.42
N ASP A 240 14.11 -13.28 11.42
CA ASP A 240 13.45 -13.05 12.72
C ASP A 240 14.33 -12.15 13.57
N ASP A 241 14.33 -10.86 13.27
CA ASP A 241 15.20 -9.87 13.89
C ASP A 241 14.45 -8.84 14.75
N THR A 242 13.12 -8.89 14.81
CA THR A 242 12.30 -7.98 15.59
C THR A 242 11.80 -8.63 16.87
N ARG A 243 11.86 -7.90 17.98
CA ARG A 243 11.15 -8.20 19.22
C ARG A 243 10.07 -7.14 19.44
N LEU A 244 8.91 -7.54 20.01
CA LEU A 244 7.76 -6.66 20.12
C LEU A 244 8.12 -5.35 20.86
N LEU A 245 8.65 -5.44 22.07
CA LEU A 245 9.38 -4.35 22.72
C LEU A 245 10.76 -4.89 23.07
N ASP A 246 11.78 -4.29 22.50
CA ASP A 246 13.17 -4.75 22.63
C ASP A 246 13.90 -3.98 23.73
N ASP A 247 14.88 -4.63 24.37
CA ASP A 247 15.77 -4.00 25.35
C ASP A 247 16.92 -3.23 24.68
N THR A 248 17.10 -3.43 23.37
CA THR A 248 18.11 -2.74 22.56
C THR A 248 17.42 -1.95 21.46
N VAL A 249 17.64 -0.64 21.45
CA VAL A 249 17.13 0.28 20.43
C VAL A 249 18.18 0.50 19.36
N ARG A 250 17.80 0.41 18.08
CA ARG A 250 18.70 0.38 16.91
C ARG A 250 18.46 1.51 15.92
N TYR A 251 17.51 2.40 16.19
CA TYR A 251 17.31 3.62 15.42
C TYR A 251 16.48 4.65 16.22
N ILE A 252 16.59 5.92 15.84
CA ILE A 252 15.75 7.01 16.39
C ILE A 252 14.31 6.79 15.93
N GLY A 253 13.38 6.65 16.89
CA GLY A 253 11.98 6.34 16.60
C GLY A 253 11.58 4.87 16.83
N GLN A 254 12.49 3.99 17.27
CA GLN A 254 12.10 2.65 17.71
C GLN A 254 11.15 2.73 18.90
N ARG A 255 10.12 1.86 18.94
CA ARG A 255 9.23 1.78 20.11
C ARG A 255 9.97 1.21 21.33
N VAL A 256 9.83 1.88 22.47
CA VAL A 256 10.50 1.55 23.74
C VAL A 256 9.48 1.04 24.77
N ALA A 257 8.35 1.72 24.85
CA ALA A 257 7.24 1.37 25.74
C ALA A 257 5.91 1.80 25.12
N ALA A 258 4.80 1.22 25.60
CA ALA A 258 3.46 1.64 25.22
C ALA A 258 2.67 2.05 26.46
N VAL A 259 1.93 3.16 26.36
CA VAL A 259 1.04 3.66 27.42
C VAL A 259 -0.39 3.62 26.90
N VAL A 260 -1.31 3.04 27.68
CA VAL A 260 -2.74 2.95 27.36
C VAL A 260 -3.54 3.72 28.40
N ALA A 261 -4.40 4.63 27.93
CA ALA A 261 -5.15 5.54 28.78
C ALA A 261 -6.57 5.83 28.25
N ASP A 262 -7.39 6.54 29.03
CA ASP A 262 -8.75 6.97 28.65
C ASP A 262 -8.77 7.95 27.46
N SER A 263 -7.64 8.60 27.14
CA SER A 263 -7.53 9.54 26.03
C SER A 263 -6.11 9.60 25.45
N GLU A 264 -5.98 10.10 24.23
CA GLU A 264 -4.66 10.30 23.58
C GLU A 264 -3.77 11.22 24.44
N ALA A 265 -4.33 12.32 24.96
CA ALA A 265 -3.59 13.27 25.80
C ALA A 265 -3.04 12.65 27.09
N ALA A 266 -3.83 11.81 27.77
CA ALA A 266 -3.38 11.10 28.98
C ALA A 266 -2.29 10.07 28.65
N ALA A 267 -2.41 9.35 27.53
CA ALA A 267 -1.39 8.42 27.08
C ALA A 267 -0.07 9.13 26.69
N GLU A 268 -0.15 10.28 26.02
CA GLU A 268 1.01 11.12 25.69
C GLU A 268 1.71 11.67 26.94
N GLU A 269 0.94 12.14 27.92
CA GLU A 269 1.50 12.57 29.20
C GLU A 269 2.16 11.39 29.93
N GLY A 270 1.53 10.22 29.95
CA GLY A 270 2.14 9.01 30.49
C GLY A 270 3.48 8.68 29.82
N CYS A 271 3.56 8.72 28.49
CA CYS A 271 4.83 8.53 27.78
C CYS A 271 5.91 9.53 28.22
N ARG A 272 5.54 10.81 28.42
CA ARG A 272 6.47 11.86 28.90
C ARG A 272 6.97 11.64 30.32
N ARG A 273 6.30 10.82 31.13
CA ARG A 273 6.67 10.52 32.52
C ARG A 273 7.48 9.23 32.68
N ILE A 274 7.69 8.46 31.61
CA ILE A 274 8.55 7.27 31.67
C ILE A 274 10.01 7.73 31.66
N GLU A 275 10.79 7.25 32.61
CA GLU A 275 12.23 7.51 32.68
C GLU A 275 12.99 6.27 32.19
N VAL A 276 13.88 6.46 31.22
CA VAL A 276 14.68 5.36 30.64
C VAL A 276 16.15 5.70 30.75
N THR A 277 16.93 4.78 31.32
CA THR A 277 18.38 4.87 31.39
C THR A 277 18.99 4.06 30.24
N TYR A 278 19.81 4.71 29.41
CA TYR A 278 20.42 4.11 28.24
C TYR A 278 21.95 4.01 28.37
N GLU A 279 22.51 2.91 27.90
CA GLU A 279 23.91 2.79 27.48
C GLU A 279 23.96 3.04 25.97
N GLN A 280 24.57 4.15 25.53
CA GLN A 280 24.71 4.43 24.10
C GLN A 280 25.75 3.50 23.46
N LEU A 281 25.41 2.94 22.30
CA LEU A 281 26.25 2.00 21.56
C LEU A 281 26.76 2.64 20.26
N PRO A 282 27.91 2.19 19.71
CA PRO A 282 28.36 2.63 18.39
C PRO A 282 27.34 2.31 17.29
N TYR A 283 27.20 3.19 16.30
CA TYR A 283 26.20 3.04 15.23
C TYR A 283 26.80 3.31 13.86
N VAL A 284 26.16 2.81 12.81
CA VAL A 284 26.55 3.00 11.40
C VAL A 284 25.32 3.31 10.55
N THR A 285 25.38 4.31 9.67
CA THR A 285 24.23 4.74 8.84
C THR A 285 24.45 4.56 7.34
N ASP A 286 25.71 4.46 6.91
CA ASP A 286 26.05 4.16 5.52
C ASP A 286 26.13 2.64 5.32
N PRO A 287 25.45 2.07 4.32
CA PRO A 287 25.42 0.63 4.12
C PRO A 287 26.73 0.05 3.55
N GLU A 288 27.58 0.84 2.87
CA GLU A 288 28.89 0.36 2.43
C GLU A 288 29.84 0.27 3.63
N GLU A 289 29.82 1.29 4.51
CA GLU A 289 30.57 1.28 5.78
C GLU A 289 30.10 0.14 6.69
N ALA A 290 28.79 -0.14 6.75
CA ALA A 290 28.24 -1.20 7.58
C ALA A 290 28.74 -2.61 7.22
N MET A 291 29.12 -2.84 5.95
CA MET A 291 29.68 -4.11 5.50
C MET A 291 31.19 -4.25 5.77
N ALA A 292 31.87 -3.15 6.11
CA ALA A 292 33.32 -3.15 6.26
C ALA A 292 33.76 -3.94 7.52
N PRO A 293 34.96 -4.56 7.50
CA PRO A 293 35.51 -5.21 8.69
C PRO A 293 35.62 -4.25 9.88
N GLY A 294 35.08 -4.64 11.04
CA GLY A 294 35.11 -3.84 12.27
C GLY A 294 34.02 -2.78 12.38
N ALA A 295 33.08 -2.70 11.44
CA ALA A 295 31.90 -1.86 11.58
C ALA A 295 31.05 -2.26 12.81
N PRO A 296 30.30 -1.33 13.41
CA PRO A 296 29.33 -1.66 14.45
C PRO A 296 28.33 -2.71 13.97
N VAL A 297 28.19 -3.80 14.71
CA VAL A 297 27.20 -4.86 14.42
C VAL A 297 25.83 -4.42 14.93
N VAL A 298 24.83 -4.41 14.04
CA VAL A 298 23.45 -3.99 14.35
C VAL A 298 22.67 -5.11 15.03
N HIS A 299 22.87 -6.35 14.57
CA HIS A 299 22.25 -7.55 15.13
C HIS A 299 23.29 -8.64 15.38
N ASP A 300 23.56 -8.91 16.66
CA ASP A 300 24.37 -10.05 17.11
C ASP A 300 23.45 -11.22 17.50
N LYS A 301 22.79 -11.80 16.50
CA LYS A 301 21.80 -12.87 16.67
C LYS A 301 22.32 -14.18 16.08
N GLY A 302 21.86 -15.30 16.64
CA GLY A 302 22.27 -16.62 16.18
C GLY A 302 21.69 -16.99 14.81
N PRO A 303 22.13 -18.12 14.22
CA PRO A 303 21.69 -18.58 12.90
C PRO A 303 20.18 -18.77 12.76
N GLU A 304 19.46 -19.00 13.86
CA GLU A 304 17.99 -19.10 13.90
C GLU A 304 17.28 -17.84 13.40
N SER A 305 17.94 -16.68 13.51
CA SER A 305 17.44 -15.40 13.00
C SER A 305 17.49 -15.28 11.48
N ARG A 306 18.16 -16.20 10.77
CA ARG A 306 18.29 -16.25 9.30
C ARG A 306 18.95 -15.02 8.67
N ILE A 307 19.81 -14.33 9.41
CA ILE A 307 20.65 -13.26 8.88
C ILE A 307 21.85 -13.88 8.13
N ALA A 308 22.10 -13.48 6.88
CA ALA A 308 23.12 -14.11 6.03
C ALA A 308 24.56 -13.96 6.56
N ARG A 309 24.97 -12.74 6.94
CA ARG A 309 26.25 -12.46 7.61
C ARG A 309 26.08 -11.38 8.68
N PRO A 310 25.69 -11.74 9.91
CA PRO A 310 25.44 -10.78 10.98
C PRO A 310 26.68 -9.91 11.29
N GLU A 311 27.88 -10.49 11.24
CA GLU A 311 29.16 -9.80 11.50
C GLU A 311 29.49 -8.71 10.47
N ASN A 312 28.87 -8.74 9.29
CA ASN A 312 29.00 -7.75 8.23
C ASN A 312 27.71 -6.95 8.01
N ASN A 313 26.73 -7.06 8.91
CA ASN A 313 25.43 -6.42 8.74
C ASN A 313 24.68 -6.80 7.44
N VAL A 314 25.02 -7.92 6.79
CA VAL A 314 24.36 -8.34 5.54
C VAL A 314 23.18 -9.25 5.86
N VAL A 315 22.00 -8.79 5.49
CA VAL A 315 20.72 -9.50 5.71
C VAL A 315 20.55 -10.61 4.69
N GLY A 316 20.79 -10.30 3.43
CA GLY A 316 20.73 -11.23 2.31
C GLY A 316 21.58 -10.75 1.14
N GLU A 317 21.92 -11.66 0.24
CA GLU A 317 22.78 -11.37 -0.90
C GLU A 317 22.49 -12.27 -2.11
N VAL A 318 22.82 -11.77 -3.30
CA VAL A 318 22.68 -12.47 -4.58
C VAL A 318 23.95 -12.25 -5.40
N HIS A 319 24.53 -13.36 -5.87
CA HIS A 319 25.71 -13.38 -6.72
C HIS A 319 25.48 -14.31 -7.90
N GLY A 320 25.80 -13.84 -9.10
CA GLY A 320 25.67 -14.67 -10.29
C GLY A 320 26.32 -14.08 -11.51
N GLU A 321 26.67 -14.95 -12.45
CA GLU A 321 27.27 -14.59 -13.72
C GLU A 321 26.76 -15.52 -14.83
N ILE A 322 26.40 -14.94 -15.97
CA ILE A 322 26.03 -15.61 -17.20
C ILE A 322 27.08 -15.26 -18.23
N GLY A 323 27.70 -16.27 -18.84
CA GLY A 323 28.83 -16.07 -19.75
C GLY A 323 30.05 -15.47 -19.02
N SER A 324 30.68 -14.45 -19.60
CA SER A 324 31.83 -13.76 -19.00
C SER A 324 31.75 -12.27 -19.32
N VAL A 325 31.48 -11.43 -18.31
CA VAL A 325 31.39 -9.97 -18.53
C VAL A 325 32.72 -9.38 -18.97
N GLU A 326 33.85 -9.97 -18.58
CA GLU A 326 35.17 -9.58 -19.09
C GLU A 326 35.27 -9.73 -20.61
N ARG A 327 34.79 -10.86 -21.17
CA ARG A 327 34.72 -11.06 -22.63
C ARG A 327 33.76 -10.08 -23.27
N GLY A 328 32.58 -9.89 -22.70
CA GLY A 328 31.59 -8.96 -23.25
C GLY A 328 32.09 -7.52 -23.31
N PHE A 329 32.82 -7.05 -22.30
CA PHE A 329 33.44 -5.73 -22.35
C PHE A 329 34.60 -5.65 -23.36
N ALA A 330 35.34 -6.73 -23.58
CA ALA A 330 36.38 -6.78 -24.61
C ALA A 330 35.80 -6.78 -26.04
N GLU A 331 34.57 -7.27 -26.23
CA GLU A 331 33.83 -7.25 -27.50
C GLU A 331 33.06 -5.94 -27.76
N ALA A 332 33.00 -5.04 -26.77
CA ALA A 332 32.27 -3.78 -26.88
C ALA A 332 33.11 -2.71 -27.60
N ASP A 333 32.47 -1.96 -28.49
CA ASP A 333 33.05 -0.74 -29.07
C ASP A 333 32.88 0.45 -28.12
N VAL A 334 31.80 0.44 -27.33
CA VAL A 334 31.47 1.45 -26.32
C VAL A 334 31.19 0.76 -24.98
N VAL A 335 31.84 1.25 -23.93
CA VAL A 335 31.54 0.86 -22.54
C VAL A 335 31.20 2.11 -21.75
N TYR A 336 30.14 2.02 -20.94
CA TYR A 336 29.76 3.07 -19.99
C TYR A 336 29.57 2.46 -18.60
N GLU A 337 29.98 3.22 -17.59
CA GLU A 337 29.92 2.85 -16.18
C GLU A 337 29.51 4.08 -15.37
N GLU A 338 28.56 3.90 -14.45
CA GLU A 338 28.11 4.96 -13.56
C GLU A 338 27.56 4.38 -12.24
N THR A 339 27.64 5.17 -11.17
CA THR A 339 27.04 4.83 -9.88
C THR A 339 25.90 5.79 -9.52
N PHE A 340 24.72 5.22 -9.33
CA PHE A 340 23.50 5.93 -8.99
C PHE A 340 23.13 5.73 -7.52
N ARG A 341 22.42 6.71 -6.95
CA ARG A 341 21.84 6.60 -5.61
C ARG A 341 20.38 6.97 -5.64
N THR A 342 19.57 6.25 -4.88
CA THR A 342 18.14 6.55 -4.69
C THR A 342 17.86 6.87 -3.23
N GLN A 343 16.93 7.78 -3.01
CA GLN A 343 16.58 8.32 -1.70
C GLN A 343 15.66 7.42 -0.90
N ARG A 344 15.60 7.66 0.42
CA ARG A 344 14.59 7.11 1.31
C ARG A 344 13.25 7.81 1.06
N VAL A 345 12.18 7.05 0.79
CA VAL A 345 10.86 7.61 0.47
C VAL A 345 9.80 7.01 1.37
N GLN A 346 8.94 7.85 1.96
CA GLN A 346 7.74 7.44 2.68
C GLN A 346 6.57 7.21 1.71
N HIS A 347 5.73 6.20 2.01
CA HIS A 347 4.56 5.88 1.18
C HIS A 347 3.58 7.05 1.11
N ALA A 348 3.44 7.75 2.23
CA ALA A 348 2.55 8.88 2.43
C ALA A 348 1.09 8.57 2.06
N SER A 349 0.59 7.37 2.41
CA SER A 349 -0.84 7.09 2.43
C SER A 349 -1.55 8.11 3.31
N LEU A 350 -2.77 8.52 2.95
CA LEU A 350 -3.47 9.55 3.73
C LEU A 350 -3.99 9.01 5.06
N GLU A 351 -4.51 7.77 5.06
CA GLU A 351 -4.74 7.05 6.30
C GLU A 351 -3.38 6.52 6.80
N THR A 352 -2.98 6.93 8.00
CA THR A 352 -1.77 6.45 8.69
C THR A 352 -1.95 5.02 9.18
N HIS A 353 -0.87 4.39 9.62
CA HIS A 353 -0.94 3.06 10.23
C HIS A 353 -1.73 3.10 11.53
N GLY A 354 -2.53 2.06 11.75
CA GLY A 354 -3.21 1.92 13.00
C GLY A 354 -4.07 0.67 13.09
N ALA A 355 -4.41 0.31 14.32
CA ALA A 355 -5.29 -0.80 14.63
C ALA A 355 -6.17 -0.47 15.85
N VAL A 356 -7.33 -1.10 15.90
CA VAL A 356 -8.17 -1.18 17.09
C VAL A 356 -8.53 -2.64 17.33
N ALA A 357 -8.39 -3.12 18.55
CA ALA A 357 -8.71 -4.51 18.90
C ALA A 357 -9.58 -4.59 20.15
N TRP A 358 -10.34 -5.68 20.24
CA TRP A 358 -11.24 -6.00 21.35
C TRP A 358 -11.48 -7.51 21.40
N TYR A 359 -12.05 -8.00 22.50
CA TYR A 359 -12.60 -9.35 22.54
C TYR A 359 -14.08 -9.32 22.15
N GLU A 360 -14.49 -10.26 21.32
CA GLU A 360 -15.89 -10.50 20.96
C GLU A 360 -16.25 -11.97 21.10
N MET A 361 -17.54 -12.26 21.22
CA MET A 361 -18.04 -13.64 21.14
C MET A 361 -18.04 -14.09 19.68
N GLY A 362 -17.33 -15.18 19.39
CA GLY A 362 -17.38 -15.87 18.10
C GLY A 362 -18.71 -16.58 17.87
N GLU A 363 -18.91 -17.03 16.63
CA GLU A 363 -20.12 -17.79 16.25
C GLU A 363 -20.21 -19.16 16.95
N ASP A 364 -19.07 -19.70 17.39
CA ASP A 364 -18.96 -20.93 18.19
C ASP A 364 -19.30 -20.72 19.67
N GLY A 365 -19.59 -19.48 20.08
CA GLY A 365 -19.87 -19.13 21.47
C GLY A 365 -18.61 -19.05 22.34
N GLU A 366 -17.41 -19.10 21.75
CA GLU A 366 -16.15 -18.87 22.42
C GLU A 366 -15.68 -17.43 22.20
N GLU A 367 -14.95 -16.88 23.16
CA GLU A 367 -14.44 -15.53 23.04
C GLU A 367 -13.16 -15.50 22.19
N ARG A 368 -13.05 -14.51 21.29
CA ARG A 368 -11.90 -14.35 20.39
C ARG A 368 -11.43 -12.90 20.33
N LEU A 369 -10.13 -12.73 20.09
CA LEU A 369 -9.51 -11.43 19.85
C LEU A 369 -9.81 -10.97 18.42
N THR A 370 -10.54 -9.88 18.27
CA THR A 370 -10.76 -9.23 16.98
C THR A 370 -9.85 -8.03 16.84
N VAL A 371 -9.08 -7.99 15.74
CA VAL A 371 -8.18 -6.91 15.38
C VAL A 371 -8.64 -6.28 14.07
N ARG A 372 -9.16 -5.05 14.15
CA ARG A 372 -9.42 -4.24 12.97
C ARG A 372 -8.21 -3.38 12.66
N SER A 373 -7.60 -3.58 11.50
CA SER A 373 -6.34 -2.93 11.12
C SER A 373 -6.40 -2.27 9.75
N SER A 374 -5.56 -1.25 9.55
CA SER A 374 -5.27 -0.66 8.24
C SER A 374 -4.38 -1.56 7.36
N THR A 375 -4.49 -2.89 7.44
CA THR A 375 -3.55 -3.85 6.82
C THR A 375 -3.92 -4.23 5.38
N GLN A 376 -2.92 -4.55 4.55
CA GLN A 376 -3.08 -5.18 3.22
C GLN A 376 -3.15 -6.71 3.28
N THR A 377 -2.81 -7.31 4.43
CA THR A 377 -2.61 -8.75 4.58
C THR A 377 -3.33 -9.33 5.82
N PRO A 378 -4.67 -9.22 5.95
CA PRO A 378 -5.39 -9.65 7.15
C PRO A 378 -5.05 -11.08 7.62
N PHE A 379 -4.97 -12.04 6.69
CA PHE A 379 -4.71 -13.45 7.00
C PHE A 379 -3.28 -13.69 7.48
N LEU A 380 -2.29 -13.06 6.84
CA LEU A 380 -0.89 -13.17 7.27
C LEU A 380 -0.68 -12.48 8.61
N THR A 381 -1.35 -11.35 8.86
CA THR A 381 -1.36 -10.67 10.16
C THR A 381 -2.01 -11.56 11.24
N ARG A 382 -3.12 -12.26 10.94
CA ARG A 382 -3.71 -13.23 11.88
C ARG A 382 -2.71 -14.33 12.23
N ARG A 383 -2.09 -14.96 11.23
CA ARG A 383 -1.06 -15.99 11.42
C ARG A 383 0.11 -15.47 12.26
N ALA A 384 0.55 -14.24 11.99
CA ALA A 384 1.61 -13.56 12.74
C ALA A 384 1.28 -13.42 14.22
N LEU A 385 0.10 -12.91 14.55
CA LEU A 385 -0.36 -12.71 15.92
C LEU A 385 -0.51 -14.05 16.65
N CYS A 386 -1.06 -15.06 15.97
CA CYS A 386 -1.18 -16.41 16.50
C CYS A 386 0.19 -17.00 16.82
N ALA A 387 1.14 -16.86 15.90
CA ALA A 387 2.52 -17.28 16.12
C ALA A 387 3.21 -16.44 17.19
N LEU A 388 2.96 -15.14 17.33
CA LEU A 388 3.66 -14.33 18.33
C LEU A 388 3.18 -14.61 19.77
N PHE A 389 1.89 -14.91 19.94
CA PHE A 389 1.25 -15.05 21.24
C PHE A 389 0.81 -16.48 21.58
N ASP A 390 1.23 -17.48 20.79
CA ASP A 390 0.86 -18.89 20.95
C ASP A 390 -0.67 -19.10 21.02
N LEU A 391 -1.40 -18.43 20.11
CA LEU A 391 -2.85 -18.54 19.97
C LEU A 391 -3.23 -19.46 18.80
N GLU A 392 -4.39 -20.11 18.89
CA GLU A 392 -5.00 -20.84 17.78
C GLU A 392 -5.66 -19.88 16.78
N LEU A 393 -5.67 -20.24 15.48
CA LEU A 393 -6.25 -19.40 14.42
C LEU A 393 -7.71 -18.99 14.68
N LYS A 394 -8.51 -19.84 15.33
CA LYS A 394 -9.92 -19.53 15.66
C LYS A 394 -10.07 -18.47 16.78
N GLN A 395 -9.04 -18.29 17.61
CA GLN A 395 -9.04 -17.33 18.71
C GLN A 395 -8.73 -15.91 18.23
N VAL A 396 -8.39 -15.72 16.96
CA VAL A 396 -8.03 -14.42 16.40
C VAL A 396 -8.78 -14.17 15.09
N ARG A 397 -9.44 -13.03 14.99
CA ARG A 397 -9.97 -12.50 13.74
C ARG A 397 -9.22 -11.23 13.37
N VAL A 398 -8.82 -11.12 12.11
CA VAL A 398 -8.27 -9.87 11.58
C VAL A 398 -9.15 -9.40 10.44
N LEU A 399 -9.53 -8.13 10.46
CA LEU A 399 -10.28 -7.52 9.38
C LEU A 399 -9.75 -6.13 9.05
N ALA A 400 -9.82 -5.79 7.76
CA ALA A 400 -9.62 -4.45 7.25
C ALA A 400 -10.97 -3.90 6.81
N GLY A 401 -11.26 -2.65 7.17
CA GLY A 401 -12.31 -1.88 6.50
C GLY A 401 -11.87 -1.51 5.08
N ARG A 402 -12.43 -0.42 4.53
CA ARG A 402 -11.74 0.24 3.43
C ARG A 402 -10.43 0.84 3.96
N VAL A 403 -9.34 0.72 3.24
CA VAL A 403 -8.03 1.27 3.68
C VAL A 403 -7.68 2.48 2.84
N GLY A 404 -7.24 3.57 3.48
CA GLY A 404 -6.93 4.87 2.85
C GLY A 404 -5.56 4.92 2.17
N GLY A 405 -5.29 3.91 1.34
CA GLY A 405 -4.03 3.70 0.62
C GLY A 405 -3.04 2.84 1.41
N GLY A 406 -2.34 1.95 0.70
CA GLY A 406 -1.33 1.01 1.24
C GLY A 406 0.05 1.16 0.61
N PHE A 407 0.12 1.15 -0.72
CA PHE A 407 1.34 1.35 -1.50
C PHE A 407 2.52 0.41 -1.13
N GLY A 408 2.25 -0.69 -0.43
CA GLY A 408 3.25 -1.63 0.09
C GLY A 408 3.49 -1.50 1.60
N GLY A 409 3.39 -0.29 2.17
CA GLY A 409 3.78 -0.07 3.57
C GLY A 409 2.88 -0.78 4.58
N LYS A 410 1.63 -1.07 4.19
CA LYS A 410 0.64 -1.78 5.01
C LYS A 410 0.65 -3.30 4.81
N GLN A 411 1.65 -3.83 4.11
CA GLN A 411 1.93 -5.27 4.06
C GLN A 411 2.53 -5.78 5.38
N GLU A 412 3.12 -4.90 6.19
CA GLU A 412 3.75 -5.29 7.44
C GLU A 412 2.78 -5.32 8.64
N MET A 413 3.10 -6.14 9.64
CA MET A 413 2.50 -6.08 10.97
C MET A 413 3.32 -5.13 11.85
N ILE A 414 2.84 -3.89 12.04
CA ILE A 414 3.59 -2.80 12.70
C ILE A 414 2.98 -2.41 14.05
N VAL A 415 1.65 -2.40 14.13
CA VAL A 415 0.88 -1.84 15.27
C VAL A 415 -0.06 -2.85 15.89
N GLU A 416 -0.42 -3.89 15.15
CA GLU A 416 -1.41 -4.89 15.53
C GLU A 416 -0.94 -5.72 16.73
N ASP A 417 0.34 -6.03 16.78
CA ASP A 417 0.99 -6.81 17.84
C ASP A 417 0.91 -6.13 19.21
N ILE A 418 1.32 -4.86 19.31
CA ILE A 418 1.31 -4.13 20.58
C ILE A 418 -0.13 -3.82 21.04
N VAL A 419 -1.04 -3.56 20.09
CA VAL A 419 -2.47 -3.38 20.39
C VAL A 419 -3.09 -4.68 20.89
N ALA A 420 -2.81 -5.82 20.24
CA ALA A 420 -3.24 -7.13 20.68
C ALA A 420 -2.73 -7.44 22.10
N LEU A 421 -1.44 -7.22 22.38
CA LEU A 421 -0.87 -7.42 23.71
C LEU A 421 -1.59 -6.58 24.77
N ALA A 422 -1.86 -5.31 24.49
CA ALA A 422 -2.59 -4.44 25.42
C ALA A 422 -4.02 -4.93 25.69
N VAL A 423 -4.75 -5.36 24.67
CA VAL A 423 -6.11 -5.91 24.83
C VAL A 423 -6.11 -7.22 25.58
N MET A 424 -5.13 -8.10 25.33
CA MET A 424 -4.96 -9.36 26.09
C MET A 424 -4.74 -9.08 27.58
N ARG A 425 -3.97 -8.04 27.91
CA ARG A 425 -3.70 -7.65 29.32
C ARG A 425 -4.89 -6.94 29.98
N LEU A 426 -5.56 -6.03 29.27
CA LEU A 426 -6.61 -5.18 29.84
C LEU A 426 -8.01 -5.74 29.73
N ARG A 427 -8.26 -6.63 28.77
CA ARG A 427 -9.59 -7.15 28.44
C ARG A 427 -10.59 -6.05 28.10
N ARG A 428 -10.09 -4.93 27.54
CA ARG A 428 -10.84 -3.74 27.12
C ARG A 428 -10.41 -3.36 25.70
N PRO A 429 -11.28 -2.71 24.90
CA PRO A 429 -10.90 -2.26 23.57
C PRO A 429 -9.77 -1.22 23.62
N VAL A 430 -8.76 -1.36 22.75
CA VAL A 430 -7.63 -0.44 22.65
C VAL A 430 -7.39 -0.07 21.19
N LYS A 431 -7.16 1.22 20.91
CA LYS A 431 -6.67 1.70 19.61
C LYS A 431 -5.26 2.28 19.70
N LEU A 432 -4.51 2.13 18.61
CA LEU A 432 -3.30 2.87 18.30
C LEU A 432 -3.43 3.40 16.87
N GLU A 433 -3.35 4.72 16.71
CA GLU A 433 -3.27 5.39 15.41
C GLU A 433 -2.02 6.25 15.40
N TYR A 434 -1.15 6.05 14.40
CA TYR A 434 0.00 6.93 14.23
C TYR A 434 -0.45 8.33 13.80
N THR A 435 0.13 9.34 14.42
CA THR A 435 0.20 10.68 13.83
C THR A 435 0.99 10.66 12.53
N ARG A 436 0.87 11.71 11.72
CA ARG A 436 1.67 11.84 10.49
C ARG A 436 3.17 11.84 10.76
N ALA A 437 3.63 12.48 11.84
CA ALA A 437 5.05 12.45 12.21
C ALA A 437 5.48 11.02 12.58
N GLU A 438 4.71 10.33 13.42
CA GLU A 438 4.97 8.91 13.79
C GLU A 438 4.99 7.99 12.56
N GLN A 439 4.20 8.27 11.53
CA GLN A 439 4.25 7.51 10.27
C GLN A 439 5.64 7.59 9.60
N PHE A 440 6.38 8.71 9.72
CA PHE A 440 7.65 8.91 9.04
C PHE A 440 8.83 8.15 9.68
N TYR A 441 8.81 7.99 11.01
CA TYR A 441 9.88 7.32 11.75
C TYR A 441 9.45 6.00 12.40
N GLY A 442 8.15 5.74 12.57
CA GLY A 442 7.62 4.57 13.25
C GLY A 442 7.07 3.49 12.34
N ALA A 443 6.95 3.77 11.04
CA ALA A 443 6.63 2.80 9.99
C ALA A 443 7.75 2.73 8.96
N THR A 444 7.66 1.80 8.02
CA THR A 444 8.74 1.51 7.08
C THR A 444 8.76 2.45 5.89
N THR A 445 9.91 2.50 5.21
CA THR A 445 10.18 3.33 4.02
C THR A 445 10.56 2.51 2.81
N ARG A 446 10.62 3.12 1.61
CA ARG A 446 11.36 2.54 0.48
C ARG A 446 12.84 2.42 0.85
N HIS A 447 13.43 1.27 0.52
CA HIS A 447 14.87 1.03 0.62
C HIS A 447 15.66 2.00 -0.28
N PRO A 448 16.59 2.81 0.28
CA PRO A 448 17.60 3.54 -0.47
C PRO A 448 18.63 2.58 -1.05
N PHE A 449 19.00 2.76 -2.32
CA PHE A 449 19.97 1.92 -3.00
C PHE A 449 21.19 2.73 -3.47
N THR A 450 22.37 2.14 -3.39
CA THR A 450 23.55 2.49 -4.19
C THR A 450 23.69 1.45 -5.31
N ILE A 451 23.74 1.91 -6.56
CA ILE A 451 23.64 1.04 -7.74
C ILE A 451 24.78 1.37 -8.70
N GLY A 452 25.74 0.48 -8.84
CA GLY A 452 26.74 0.54 -9.90
C GLY A 452 26.25 -0.22 -11.13
N VAL A 453 26.23 0.42 -12.29
CA VAL A 453 25.90 -0.21 -13.56
C VAL A 453 27.05 0.00 -14.53
N ARG A 454 27.52 -1.10 -15.13
CA ARG A 454 28.50 -1.09 -16.22
C ARG A 454 27.94 -1.90 -17.38
N ALA A 455 27.85 -1.30 -18.56
CA ALA A 455 27.33 -1.97 -19.74
C ALA A 455 28.19 -1.68 -20.98
N GLY A 456 28.23 -2.64 -21.89
CA GLY A 456 28.98 -2.58 -23.14
C GLY A 456 28.07 -2.83 -24.34
N ALA A 457 28.31 -2.10 -25.42
CA ALA A 457 27.61 -2.25 -26.70
C ALA A 457 28.58 -2.19 -27.89
N ARG A 458 28.21 -2.85 -28.98
CA ARG A 458 28.85 -2.67 -30.29
C ARG A 458 28.37 -1.37 -30.95
N ALA A 459 29.08 -0.93 -31.99
CA ALA A 459 28.73 0.26 -32.76
C ALA A 459 27.34 0.17 -33.41
N ASP A 460 26.83 -1.05 -33.66
CA ASP A 460 25.47 -1.29 -34.17
C ASP A 460 24.38 -1.25 -33.08
N GLY A 461 24.75 -1.00 -31.82
CA GLY A 461 23.84 -0.93 -30.68
C GLY A 461 23.63 -2.26 -29.95
N THR A 462 24.17 -3.38 -30.43
CA THR A 462 24.00 -4.69 -29.76
C THR A 462 24.71 -4.71 -28.41
N LEU A 463 23.98 -5.02 -27.33
CA LEU A 463 24.56 -5.20 -25.99
C LEU A 463 25.46 -6.43 -25.94
N THR A 464 26.67 -6.26 -25.41
CA THR A 464 27.64 -7.34 -25.20
C THR A 464 27.77 -7.73 -23.74
N ALA A 465 27.62 -6.78 -22.82
CA ALA A 465 27.73 -7.02 -21.38
C ALA A 465 26.82 -6.11 -20.55
N LEU A 466 26.27 -6.65 -19.46
CA LEU A 466 25.56 -5.90 -18.41
C LEU A 466 25.97 -6.39 -17.02
N GLN A 467 26.69 -5.54 -16.29
CA GLN A 467 27.10 -5.80 -14.92
C GLN A 467 26.40 -4.81 -13.97
N VAL A 468 25.78 -5.35 -12.91
CA VAL A 468 25.06 -4.57 -11.91
C VAL A 468 25.58 -4.91 -10.52
N ARG A 469 25.89 -3.89 -9.71
CA ARG A 469 26.16 -4.01 -8.29
C ARG A 469 25.13 -3.20 -7.50
N VAL A 470 24.46 -3.82 -6.53
CA VAL A 470 23.45 -3.16 -5.69
C VAL A 470 23.81 -3.29 -4.22
N VAL A 471 23.72 -2.18 -3.49
CA VAL A 471 23.72 -2.16 -2.03
C VAL A 471 22.44 -1.47 -1.56
N SER A 472 21.51 -2.25 -1.02
CA SER A 472 20.23 -1.82 -0.49
C SER A 472 20.33 -1.59 1.02
N ASN A 473 19.97 -0.39 1.49
CA ASN A 473 19.92 -0.08 2.91
C ASN A 473 18.55 -0.46 3.48
N THR A 474 18.49 -1.51 4.32
CA THR A 474 17.24 -1.95 4.97
C THR A 474 16.93 -1.21 6.27
N GLY A 475 17.82 -0.34 6.74
CA GLY A 475 17.71 0.28 8.05
C GLY A 475 17.93 -0.75 9.17
N ALA A 476 17.34 -0.50 10.33
CA ALA A 476 17.64 -1.25 11.55
C ALA A 476 17.07 -2.68 11.58
N TYR A 477 16.14 -3.01 10.69
CA TYR A 477 15.47 -4.32 10.62
C TYR A 477 15.37 -4.79 9.16
N GLY A 478 15.33 -6.10 8.97
CA GLY A 478 15.62 -6.79 7.71
C GLY A 478 14.36 -7.20 6.97
N ASN A 479 13.21 -6.76 7.46
CA ASN A 479 11.89 -6.95 6.89
C ASN A 479 11.87 -6.53 5.41
N HIS A 480 11.45 -7.42 4.52
CA HIS A 480 11.46 -7.32 3.06
C HIS A 480 12.84 -7.13 2.40
N GLY A 481 13.93 -6.99 3.16
CA GLY A 481 15.25 -6.62 2.65
C GLY A 481 15.79 -7.57 1.58
N PRO A 482 15.91 -8.89 1.86
CA PRO A 482 16.35 -9.88 0.88
C PRO A 482 15.47 -9.92 -0.37
N ALA A 483 14.14 -9.99 -0.20
CA ALA A 483 13.20 -10.09 -1.31
C ALA A 483 13.18 -8.84 -2.21
N VAL A 484 13.22 -7.63 -1.63
CA VAL A 484 13.30 -6.37 -2.39
C VAL A 484 14.61 -6.30 -3.18
N MET A 485 15.72 -6.72 -2.59
CA MET A 485 17.02 -6.75 -3.27
C MET A 485 17.02 -7.77 -4.41
N PHE A 486 16.54 -8.99 -4.19
CA PHE A 486 16.46 -10.04 -5.21
C PHE A 486 15.61 -9.59 -6.40
N HIS A 487 14.37 -9.14 -6.13
CA HIS A 487 13.45 -8.69 -7.18
C HIS A 487 14.02 -7.48 -7.94
N SER A 488 14.72 -6.57 -7.27
CA SER A 488 15.29 -5.39 -7.95
C SER A 488 16.29 -5.71 -9.06
N VAL A 489 17.06 -6.80 -8.95
CA VAL A 489 18.09 -7.18 -9.93
C VAL A 489 17.62 -8.26 -10.90
N GLY A 490 16.53 -8.97 -10.60
CA GLY A 490 15.90 -9.96 -11.48
C GLY A 490 15.47 -9.34 -12.80
N GLU A 491 14.32 -8.68 -12.80
CA GLU A 491 13.64 -8.19 -14.01
C GLU A 491 14.35 -7.00 -14.64
N SER A 492 15.00 -6.15 -13.83
CA SER A 492 15.79 -5.02 -14.33
C SER A 492 16.95 -5.46 -15.23
N MET A 493 17.44 -6.70 -15.07
CA MET A 493 18.46 -7.30 -15.93
C MET A 493 17.86 -8.25 -16.96
N ALA A 494 16.81 -8.98 -16.61
CA ALA A 494 16.20 -10.00 -17.48
C ALA A 494 15.56 -9.41 -18.73
N VAL A 495 15.04 -8.18 -18.67
CA VAL A 495 14.37 -7.52 -19.80
C VAL A 495 15.31 -7.26 -21.00
N TYR A 496 16.63 -7.25 -20.79
CA TYR A 496 17.63 -6.97 -21.83
C TYR A 496 18.40 -8.23 -22.30
N ARG A 497 18.52 -8.39 -23.62
CA ARG A 497 19.35 -9.37 -24.33
C ARG A 497 20.82 -8.94 -24.32
N ALA A 498 21.53 -9.29 -23.24
CA ALA A 498 22.98 -9.24 -23.18
C ALA A 498 23.52 -10.67 -22.97
N PRO A 499 24.48 -11.15 -23.80
CA PRO A 499 25.02 -12.51 -23.68
C PRO A 499 25.89 -12.69 -22.43
N HIS A 500 26.39 -11.59 -21.86
CA HIS A 500 27.20 -11.60 -20.66
C HIS A 500 26.58 -10.72 -19.59
N LYS A 501 26.21 -11.32 -18.46
CA LYS A 501 25.57 -10.62 -17.36
C LYS A 501 26.22 -10.98 -16.03
N LYS A 502 26.35 -10.02 -15.12
CA LYS A 502 26.86 -10.27 -13.77
C LYS A 502 26.15 -9.44 -12.74
N VAL A 503 25.82 -10.05 -11.60
CA VAL A 503 25.19 -9.36 -10.47
C VAL A 503 25.98 -9.60 -9.18
N ASN A 504 26.10 -8.54 -8.37
CA ASN A 504 26.48 -8.63 -6.96
C ASN A 504 25.55 -7.71 -6.17
N ALA A 505 24.67 -8.27 -5.37
CA ALA A 505 23.65 -7.49 -4.68
C ALA A 505 23.58 -7.87 -3.20
N TYR A 506 23.43 -6.86 -2.34
CA TYR A 506 23.40 -6.98 -0.89
C TYR A 506 22.24 -6.17 -0.31
N SER A 507 21.53 -6.72 0.67
CA SER A 507 20.68 -5.96 1.60
C SER A 507 21.40 -5.84 2.94
N VAL A 508 21.49 -4.61 3.47
CA VAL A 508 22.41 -4.29 4.58
C VAL A 508 21.71 -3.54 5.70
N TYR A 509 21.91 -3.98 6.93
CA TYR A 509 21.47 -3.31 8.14
C TYR A 509 22.23 -2.00 8.37
N THR A 510 21.53 -0.98 8.84
CA THR A 510 22.11 0.26 9.37
C THR A 510 21.27 0.78 10.53
N ASN A 511 21.77 1.73 11.33
CA ASN A 511 21.01 2.35 12.42
C ASN A 511 20.06 3.47 11.94
N SER A 512 19.43 3.28 10.78
CA SER A 512 18.44 4.19 10.22
C SER A 512 17.03 3.58 10.24
N VAL A 513 16.00 4.40 9.97
CA VAL A 513 14.60 3.94 9.97
C VAL A 513 14.45 2.69 9.08
N PRO A 514 13.77 1.63 9.55
CA PRO A 514 13.57 0.42 8.76
C PRO A 514 12.92 0.71 7.41
N ALA A 515 13.37 -0.02 6.40
CA ALA A 515 12.76 -0.04 5.08
C ALA A 515 11.90 -1.29 4.93
N GLY A 516 10.99 -1.28 3.96
CA GLY A 516 10.07 -2.39 3.71
C GLY A 516 9.47 -2.32 2.32
N ALA A 517 8.36 -3.05 2.12
CA ALA A 517 7.68 -3.12 0.84
C ALA A 517 7.18 -1.74 0.38
N PHE A 518 7.48 -1.36 -0.86
CA PHE A 518 6.94 -0.16 -1.52
C PHE A 518 6.60 -0.52 -2.96
N ARG A 519 5.47 -0.01 -3.50
CA ARG A 519 5.08 -0.14 -4.91
C ARG A 519 6.27 -0.06 -5.89
N GLY A 520 6.43 -1.11 -6.69
CA GLY A 520 7.57 -1.36 -7.57
C GLY A 520 8.62 -2.31 -6.98
N TYR A 521 8.64 -2.49 -5.66
CA TYR A 521 9.40 -3.51 -4.92
C TYR A 521 10.87 -3.64 -5.32
N GLY A 522 11.60 -2.52 -5.31
CA GLY A 522 13.03 -2.47 -5.64
C GLY A 522 13.32 -2.20 -7.13
N LEU A 523 12.44 -2.63 -8.04
CA LEU A 523 12.64 -2.47 -9.49
C LEU A 523 12.86 -1.02 -9.90
N GLY A 524 11.99 -0.11 -9.42
CA GLY A 524 12.08 1.31 -9.80
C GLY A 524 13.44 1.94 -9.49
N GLN A 525 14.15 1.46 -8.47
CA GLN A 525 15.49 1.94 -8.14
C GLN A 525 16.53 1.46 -9.17
N VAL A 526 16.56 0.17 -9.49
CA VAL A 526 17.55 -0.42 -10.41
C VAL A 526 17.22 -0.10 -11.87
N VAL A 527 15.94 -0.12 -12.25
CA VAL A 527 15.46 0.32 -13.57
C VAL A 527 15.91 1.76 -13.85
N PHE A 528 15.77 2.69 -12.90
CA PHE A 528 16.29 4.05 -13.09
C PHE A 528 17.77 4.08 -13.50
N ALA A 529 18.62 3.31 -12.81
CA ALA A 529 20.04 3.25 -13.10
C ALA A 529 20.35 2.56 -14.44
N VAL A 530 19.72 1.41 -14.71
CA VAL A 530 19.89 0.64 -15.95
C VAL A 530 19.41 1.47 -17.16
N GLU A 531 18.21 2.05 -17.10
CA GLU A 531 17.66 2.85 -18.19
C GLU A 531 18.49 4.11 -18.47
N SER A 532 19.08 4.72 -17.45
CA SER A 532 20.00 5.86 -17.62
C SER A 532 21.27 5.45 -18.37
N VAL A 533 21.80 4.25 -18.11
CA VAL A 533 22.94 3.68 -18.84
C VAL A 533 22.57 3.30 -20.27
N MET A 534 21.38 2.76 -20.51
CA MET A 534 20.91 2.46 -21.87
C MET A 534 20.81 3.72 -22.73
N ASP A 535 20.30 4.81 -22.16
CA ASP A 535 20.28 6.12 -22.81
C ASP A 535 21.69 6.61 -23.19
N GLU A 536 22.65 6.46 -22.29
CA GLU A 536 24.01 6.93 -22.52
C GLU A 536 24.74 6.06 -23.56
N LEU A 537 24.54 4.75 -23.55
CA LEU A 537 25.03 3.87 -24.61
C LEU A 537 24.45 4.25 -25.97
N ALA A 538 23.13 4.47 -26.05
CA ALA A 538 22.48 4.90 -27.28
C ALA A 538 23.09 6.18 -27.86
N ARG A 539 23.27 7.23 -27.02
CA ARG A 539 23.90 8.49 -27.43
C ARG A 539 25.32 8.29 -27.95
N ARG A 540 26.11 7.45 -27.27
CA ARG A 540 27.52 7.18 -27.65
C ARG A 540 27.66 6.34 -28.91
N THR A 541 26.71 5.46 -29.19
CA THR A 541 26.65 4.72 -30.46
C THR A 541 25.97 5.53 -31.57
N GLY A 542 25.45 6.73 -31.27
CA GLY A 542 24.75 7.57 -32.24
C GLY A 542 23.36 7.04 -32.63
N LEU A 543 22.74 6.23 -31.77
CA LEU A 543 21.42 5.65 -31.97
C LEU A 543 20.36 6.42 -31.17
N ASP A 544 19.15 6.43 -31.70
CA ASP A 544 17.98 6.88 -30.95
C ASP A 544 17.77 5.98 -29.70
N PRO A 545 17.51 6.55 -28.50
CA PRO A 545 17.37 5.76 -27.28
C PRO A 545 16.22 4.74 -27.29
N LEU A 546 15.13 4.99 -28.03
CA LEU A 546 14.04 4.04 -28.16
C LEU A 546 14.44 2.88 -29.08
N VAL A 547 15.07 3.19 -30.21
CA VAL A 547 15.63 2.19 -31.15
C VAL A 547 16.67 1.31 -30.46
N PHE A 548 17.57 1.89 -29.66
CA PHE A 548 18.58 1.13 -28.92
C PHE A 548 17.95 0.10 -27.99
N ARG A 549 16.86 0.47 -27.28
CA ARG A 549 16.14 -0.48 -26.42
C ARG A 549 15.51 -1.58 -27.25
N GLU A 550 14.77 -1.24 -28.30
CA GLU A 550 14.11 -2.21 -29.18
C GLU A 550 15.06 -3.28 -29.72
N LEU A 551 16.28 -2.88 -30.10
CA LEU A 551 17.31 -3.81 -30.56
C LEU A 551 17.75 -4.82 -29.50
N ASN A 552 17.54 -4.52 -28.22
CA ASN A 552 18.12 -5.23 -27.08
C ASN A 552 17.10 -5.78 -26.10
N ILE A 553 15.80 -5.54 -26.25
CA ILE A 553 14.78 -6.10 -25.35
C ILE A 553 14.41 -7.53 -25.75
N ILE A 554 14.00 -8.32 -24.76
CA ILE A 554 13.43 -9.66 -25.00
C ILE A 554 12.08 -9.57 -25.71
N GLY A 555 11.84 -10.50 -26.63
CA GLY A 555 10.63 -10.63 -27.42
C GLY A 555 9.73 -11.80 -26.98
N PRO A 556 8.65 -12.06 -27.73
CA PRO A 556 7.73 -13.16 -27.43
C PRO A 556 8.44 -14.52 -27.53
N GLY A 557 8.23 -15.37 -26.52
CA GLY A 557 8.81 -16.71 -26.44
C GLY A 557 10.27 -16.76 -25.98
N GLU A 558 10.89 -15.61 -25.71
CA GLU A 558 12.21 -15.56 -25.07
C GLU A 558 12.09 -15.66 -23.54
N HIS A 559 13.11 -16.26 -22.91
CA HIS A 559 13.16 -16.46 -21.47
C HIS A 559 13.64 -15.20 -20.73
N MET A 560 13.11 -14.98 -19.53
CA MET A 560 13.54 -13.90 -18.63
C MET A 560 14.79 -14.34 -17.86
N ILE A 561 15.96 -14.20 -18.49
CA ILE A 561 17.23 -14.70 -17.94
C ILE A 561 17.92 -13.63 -17.08
N SER A 562 18.06 -13.91 -15.78
CA SER A 562 18.85 -13.11 -14.84
C SER A 562 19.99 -13.92 -14.20
N PRO A 563 21.16 -13.32 -13.91
CA PRO A 563 22.25 -14.02 -13.23
C PRO A 563 21.89 -14.55 -11.83
N GLY A 564 20.85 -13.99 -11.19
CA GLY A 564 20.38 -14.44 -9.89
C GLY A 564 19.59 -15.76 -9.90
N GLY A 565 19.33 -16.34 -11.07
CA GLY A 565 18.49 -17.53 -11.25
C GLY A 565 17.22 -17.22 -12.06
N GLU A 566 16.52 -18.28 -12.46
CA GLU A 566 15.22 -18.22 -13.14
C GLU A 566 14.11 -18.73 -12.22
N GLU A 567 12.93 -18.14 -12.31
CA GLU A 567 11.72 -18.71 -11.74
C GLU A 567 11.09 -19.65 -12.77
N GLU A 568 11.02 -20.96 -12.45
CA GLU A 568 10.66 -22.02 -13.41
C GLU A 568 9.24 -21.88 -14.00
N ASP A 569 8.32 -21.21 -13.30
CA ASP A 569 6.93 -21.01 -13.71
C ASP A 569 6.61 -19.57 -14.16
N LEU A 570 7.63 -18.71 -14.31
CA LEU A 570 7.47 -17.34 -14.78
C LEU A 570 7.67 -17.26 -16.30
N GLU A 571 6.59 -17.02 -17.03
CA GLU A 571 6.58 -16.98 -18.49
C GLU A 571 5.85 -15.74 -19.06
N ILE A 572 6.25 -15.32 -20.27
CA ILE A 572 5.54 -14.28 -21.03
C ILE A 572 4.26 -14.89 -21.60
N ALA A 573 3.17 -14.83 -20.82
CA ALA A 573 1.89 -15.40 -21.21
C ALA A 573 1.18 -14.60 -22.34
N SER A 574 1.41 -13.30 -22.42
CA SER A 574 0.92 -12.44 -23.49
C SER A 574 1.94 -11.34 -23.80
N TYR A 575 2.00 -10.93 -25.07
CA TYR A 575 2.98 -9.95 -25.55
C TYR A 575 2.27 -8.74 -26.16
N GLY A 576 2.69 -7.55 -25.73
CA GLY A 576 2.11 -6.27 -26.18
C GLY A 576 3.14 -5.14 -26.33
N LEU A 577 4.43 -5.44 -26.21
CA LEU A 577 5.47 -4.43 -26.08
C LEU A 577 5.64 -3.61 -27.37
N ASP A 578 5.56 -4.24 -28.54
CA ASP A 578 5.62 -3.54 -29.84
C ASP A 578 4.49 -2.52 -29.98
N GLN A 579 3.28 -2.88 -29.52
CA GLN A 579 2.13 -1.98 -29.52
C GLN A 579 2.34 -0.82 -28.54
N CYS A 580 2.89 -1.08 -27.35
CA CYS A 580 3.25 -0.03 -26.39
C CYS A 580 4.29 0.93 -26.96
N LEU A 581 5.33 0.42 -27.61
CA LEU A 581 6.35 1.23 -28.28
C LEU A 581 5.74 2.07 -29.41
N GLN A 582 4.82 1.51 -30.18
CA GLN A 582 4.13 2.25 -31.24
C GLN A 582 3.31 3.40 -30.67
N VAL A 583 2.60 3.22 -29.56
CA VAL A 583 1.87 4.30 -28.86
C VAL A 583 2.82 5.41 -28.42
N VAL A 584 4.00 5.07 -27.89
CA VAL A 584 5.01 6.06 -27.50
C VAL A 584 5.52 6.84 -28.72
N ARG A 585 5.81 6.16 -29.84
CA ARG A 585 6.26 6.82 -31.07
C ARG A 585 5.21 7.77 -31.63
N ASP A 586 3.95 7.36 -31.63
CA ASP A 586 2.87 8.20 -32.14
C ASP A 586 2.66 9.43 -31.25
N ALA A 587 2.79 9.29 -29.92
CA ALA A 587 2.78 10.43 -29.00
C ALA A 587 3.97 11.38 -29.26
N ILE A 588 5.19 10.88 -29.43
CA ILE A 588 6.36 11.72 -29.76
C ILE A 588 6.15 12.47 -31.07
N ARG A 589 5.58 11.81 -32.10
CA ARG A 589 5.26 12.45 -33.39
C ARG A 589 4.18 13.52 -33.25
N GLU A 590 3.15 13.27 -32.45
CA GLU A 590 2.03 14.19 -32.23
C GLU A 590 2.47 15.43 -31.45
N TYR A 591 3.24 15.24 -30.37
CA TYR A 591 3.65 16.33 -29.47
C TYR A 591 4.99 16.99 -29.83
N GLY A 592 5.75 16.44 -30.78
CA GLY A 592 7.06 16.99 -31.17
C GLY A 592 8.09 16.90 -30.04
N ASP A 593 9.13 17.76 -30.05
CA ASP A 593 10.26 17.74 -29.09
C ASP A 593 10.00 18.51 -27.77
N GLY A 594 8.81 19.08 -27.54
CA GLY A 594 8.53 19.86 -26.32
C GLY A 594 7.05 20.24 -26.13
N PRO A 595 6.68 20.84 -24.99
CA PRO A 595 5.28 21.09 -24.59
C PRO A 595 4.58 22.22 -25.37
N GLY A 596 5.01 22.52 -26.60
CA GLY A 596 4.51 23.66 -27.38
C GLY A 596 5.05 25.02 -26.90
N ASP A 597 4.52 26.10 -27.47
CA ASP A 597 5.01 27.50 -27.35
C ASP A 597 4.88 28.14 -25.94
N ASP A 598 4.40 27.41 -24.93
CA ASP A 598 4.03 27.93 -23.60
C ASP A 598 5.14 27.87 -22.54
N VAL A 599 6.39 27.60 -22.93
CA VAL A 599 7.51 27.50 -21.99
C VAL A 599 8.18 28.87 -21.81
N PRO A 600 8.34 29.38 -20.57
CA PRO A 600 8.99 30.68 -20.36
C PRO A 600 10.42 30.72 -20.91
N GLU A 601 10.83 31.90 -21.40
CA GLU A 601 12.19 32.11 -21.92
C GLU A 601 13.26 31.69 -20.90
N GLY A 602 14.27 30.95 -21.37
CA GLY A 602 15.39 30.46 -20.55
C GLY A 602 15.19 29.09 -19.89
N TRP A 603 14.01 28.48 -20.02
CA TRP A 603 13.77 27.12 -19.55
C TRP A 603 14.19 26.09 -20.61
N LEU A 604 14.89 25.04 -20.17
CA LEU A 604 15.22 23.89 -21.00
C LEU A 604 14.11 22.83 -20.88
N VAL A 605 13.75 22.24 -22.00
CA VAL A 605 12.79 21.14 -22.10
C VAL A 605 13.52 19.91 -22.62
N GLY A 606 13.17 18.74 -22.10
CA GLY A 606 13.63 17.48 -22.66
C GLY A 606 12.53 16.42 -22.64
N GLN A 607 12.75 15.38 -23.43
CA GLN A 607 11.95 14.18 -23.45
C GLN A 607 12.83 12.98 -23.11
N GLY A 608 12.23 11.98 -22.49
CA GLY A 608 12.90 10.74 -22.12
C GLY A 608 11.92 9.59 -22.11
N ALA A 609 12.42 8.42 -22.48
CA ALA A 609 11.69 7.16 -22.39
C ALA A 609 12.43 6.22 -21.46
N GLY A 610 11.69 5.38 -20.75
CA GLY A 610 12.24 4.32 -19.93
C GLY A 610 11.31 3.12 -19.96
N MET A 611 11.89 1.94 -19.82
CA MET A 611 11.17 0.68 -19.80
C MET A 611 11.32 0.01 -18.43
N SER A 612 10.24 -0.62 -17.97
CA SER A 612 10.26 -1.46 -16.77
C SER A 612 9.51 -2.75 -17.05
N MET A 613 10.02 -3.85 -16.51
CA MET A 613 9.31 -5.12 -16.42
C MET A 613 9.06 -5.44 -14.95
N ILE A 614 7.87 -5.95 -14.62
CA ILE A 614 7.52 -6.40 -13.28
C ILE A 614 6.78 -7.73 -13.38
N ALA A 615 7.31 -8.78 -12.76
CA ALA A 615 6.59 -10.03 -12.63
C ALA A 615 5.45 -9.90 -11.62
N THR A 616 4.35 -10.61 -11.87
CA THR A 616 3.27 -10.81 -10.89
C THR A 616 3.45 -12.19 -10.26
N GLY A 617 4.51 -12.34 -9.46
CA GLY A 617 4.90 -13.57 -8.80
C GLY A 617 5.75 -13.26 -7.57
N PRO A 618 5.14 -13.02 -6.40
CA PRO A 618 5.94 -12.85 -5.19
C PRO A 618 6.65 -14.17 -4.85
N PRO A 619 7.87 -14.11 -4.29
CA PRO A 619 8.63 -15.30 -3.91
C PRO A 619 7.82 -16.21 -2.98
N GLY A 620 8.00 -17.52 -3.12
CA GLY A 620 7.30 -18.51 -2.29
C GLY A 620 5.81 -18.69 -2.65
N GLY A 621 5.29 -17.98 -3.64
CA GLY A 621 3.94 -18.17 -4.16
C GLY A 621 2.88 -17.33 -3.47
N HIS A 622 1.71 -17.28 -4.11
CA HIS A 622 0.58 -16.46 -3.69
C HIS A 622 -0.71 -17.24 -3.85
N PHE A 623 -1.49 -17.30 -2.79
CA PHE A 623 -2.70 -18.12 -2.73
C PHE A 623 -3.93 -17.25 -2.43
N ALA A 624 -5.06 -17.63 -3.01
CA ALA A 624 -6.34 -17.00 -2.74
C ALA A 624 -7.47 -18.03 -2.84
N ASP A 625 -8.34 -18.04 -1.83
CA ASP A 625 -9.63 -18.72 -1.89
C ASP A 625 -10.74 -17.73 -2.24
N ALA A 626 -11.74 -18.22 -2.97
CA ALA A 626 -12.98 -17.49 -3.22
C ALA A 626 -14.19 -18.43 -3.20
N THR A 627 -15.35 -17.90 -2.81
CA THR A 627 -16.63 -18.61 -2.93
C THR A 627 -17.65 -17.72 -3.63
N VAL A 628 -18.51 -18.32 -4.45
CA VAL A 628 -19.63 -17.63 -5.10
C VAL A 628 -20.90 -18.44 -4.84
N LYS A 629 -21.97 -17.77 -4.40
CA LYS A 629 -23.24 -18.41 -4.03
C LYS A 629 -24.40 -17.69 -4.71
N LEU A 630 -25.35 -18.46 -5.24
CA LEU A 630 -26.67 -17.95 -5.61
C LEU A 630 -27.54 -17.87 -4.35
N LEU A 631 -28.18 -16.72 -4.12
CA LEU A 631 -29.09 -16.48 -3.01
C LEU A 631 -30.55 -16.75 -3.43
N GLN A 632 -31.44 -16.87 -2.45
CA GLN A 632 -32.84 -17.20 -2.67
C GLN A 632 -33.61 -16.15 -3.48
N ASP A 633 -33.18 -14.89 -3.43
CA ASP A 633 -33.74 -13.78 -4.20
C ASP A 633 -33.17 -13.67 -5.63
N GLY A 634 -32.30 -14.61 -6.01
CA GLY A 634 -31.65 -14.65 -7.32
C GLY A 634 -30.40 -13.77 -7.44
N THR A 635 -29.99 -13.07 -6.38
CA THR A 635 -28.72 -12.33 -6.36
C THR A 635 -27.55 -13.25 -6.02
N TYR A 636 -26.31 -12.73 -6.12
CA TYR A 636 -25.09 -13.51 -5.86
C TYR A 636 -24.27 -12.90 -4.72
N ASP A 637 -23.78 -13.75 -3.82
CA ASP A 637 -22.78 -13.41 -2.80
C ASP A 637 -21.41 -13.94 -3.22
N ILE A 638 -20.40 -13.08 -3.20
CA ILE A 638 -19.00 -13.45 -3.40
C ILE A 638 -18.25 -13.22 -2.10
N ALA A 639 -17.42 -14.19 -1.70
CA ALA A 639 -16.43 -14.02 -0.64
C ALA A 639 -15.02 -14.17 -1.21
N VAL A 640 -14.12 -13.25 -0.87
CA VAL A 640 -12.71 -13.23 -1.29
C VAL A 640 -11.87 -12.55 -0.22
N GLY A 641 -10.69 -13.09 0.14
CA GLY A 641 -9.93 -12.55 1.27
C GLY A 641 -9.18 -11.25 1.01
N THR A 642 -8.93 -10.92 -0.26
CA THR A 642 -8.12 -9.78 -0.72
C THR A 642 -8.58 -8.44 -0.13
N ALA A 643 -7.64 -7.66 0.41
CA ALA A 643 -7.91 -6.34 0.97
C ALA A 643 -8.14 -5.27 -0.11
N GLU A 644 -9.10 -4.36 0.11
CA GLU A 644 -9.34 -3.19 -0.76
C GLU A 644 -8.83 -1.90 -0.11
N PHE A 645 -7.81 -1.30 -0.74
CA PHE A 645 -7.16 -0.08 -0.27
C PHE A 645 -7.15 1.04 -1.31
N GLY A 646 -8.03 0.95 -2.32
CA GLY A 646 -8.13 1.87 -3.45
C GLY A 646 -7.59 1.34 -4.76
N ASN A 647 -7.07 0.12 -4.78
CA ASN A 647 -6.55 -0.56 -5.97
C ASN A 647 -7.66 -1.04 -6.93
N GLY A 648 -8.93 -1.08 -6.48
CA GLY A 648 -10.07 -1.37 -7.35
C GLY A 648 -10.34 -2.85 -7.60
N THR A 649 -9.73 -3.75 -6.82
CA THR A 649 -9.96 -5.19 -6.93
C THR A 649 -11.41 -5.59 -6.70
N THR A 650 -12.13 -4.88 -5.83
CA THR A 650 -13.57 -5.13 -5.61
C THR A 650 -14.36 -5.00 -6.91
N THR A 651 -14.06 -3.97 -7.74
CA THR A 651 -14.72 -3.77 -9.04
C THR A 651 -14.38 -4.90 -10.00
N VAL A 652 -13.09 -5.26 -10.10
CA VAL A 652 -12.61 -6.34 -10.97
C VAL A 652 -13.25 -7.68 -10.61
N HIS A 653 -13.34 -8.03 -9.32
CA HIS A 653 -13.95 -9.29 -8.89
C HIS A 653 -15.43 -9.35 -9.26
N LYS A 654 -16.18 -8.24 -9.11
CA LYS A 654 -17.57 -8.17 -9.59
C LYS A 654 -17.68 -8.31 -11.11
N GLN A 655 -16.78 -7.69 -11.88
CA GLN A 655 -16.77 -7.81 -13.34
C GLN A 655 -16.54 -9.25 -13.79
N ILE A 656 -15.55 -9.93 -13.21
CA ILE A 656 -15.24 -11.32 -13.50
C ILE A 656 -16.47 -12.21 -13.25
N THR A 657 -17.09 -12.09 -12.08
CA THR A 657 -18.27 -12.88 -11.72
C THR A 657 -19.48 -12.56 -12.62
N ALA A 658 -19.73 -11.28 -12.91
CA ALA A 658 -20.80 -10.87 -13.81
C ALA A 658 -20.63 -11.47 -15.22
N GLY A 659 -19.41 -11.47 -15.74
CA GLY A 659 -19.08 -12.11 -17.01
C GLY A 659 -19.30 -13.63 -17.00
N ALA A 660 -18.80 -14.32 -15.97
CA ALA A 660 -18.93 -15.78 -15.84
C ALA A 660 -20.40 -16.22 -15.72
N LEU A 661 -21.19 -15.52 -14.89
CA LEU A 661 -22.59 -15.87 -14.60
C LEU A 661 -23.59 -15.24 -15.60
N SER A 662 -23.10 -14.52 -16.62
CA SER A 662 -23.94 -13.80 -17.59
C SER A 662 -25.00 -12.90 -16.92
N THR A 663 -24.57 -12.14 -15.90
CA THR A 663 -25.43 -11.27 -15.09
C THR A 663 -24.88 -9.84 -15.03
N THR A 664 -25.54 -8.96 -14.28
CA THR A 664 -25.15 -7.57 -14.06
C THR A 664 -24.51 -7.39 -12.68
N VAL A 665 -23.67 -6.38 -12.51
CA VAL A 665 -22.87 -6.18 -11.28
C VAL A 665 -23.69 -5.69 -10.08
N ASP A 666 -24.85 -5.10 -10.31
CA ASP A 666 -25.81 -4.69 -9.27
C ASP A 666 -26.44 -5.89 -8.54
N ARG A 667 -26.45 -7.07 -9.19
CA ARG A 667 -26.94 -8.32 -8.60
C ARG A 667 -25.89 -9.05 -7.75
N ILE A 668 -24.72 -8.44 -7.55
CA ILE A 668 -23.57 -9.06 -6.91
C ILE A 668 -23.19 -8.31 -5.62
N ALA A 669 -23.30 -8.98 -4.49
CA ALA A 669 -22.73 -8.57 -3.21
C ALA A 669 -21.34 -9.20 -3.03
N ILE A 670 -20.44 -8.48 -2.35
CA ILE A 670 -19.07 -8.94 -2.09
C ILE A 670 -18.70 -8.73 -0.62
N ARG A 671 -18.16 -9.78 -0.01
CA ARG A 671 -17.57 -9.79 1.33
C ARG A 671 -16.07 -10.05 1.20
N GLN A 672 -15.26 -9.20 1.83
CA GLN A 672 -13.82 -9.27 1.66
C GLN A 672 -13.04 -8.64 2.81
N SER A 673 -11.71 -8.69 2.73
CA SER A 673 -10.79 -8.05 3.68
C SER A 673 -10.92 -8.57 5.12
N ASP A 674 -11.45 -9.77 5.34
CA ASP A 674 -11.77 -10.30 6.66
C ASP A 674 -11.45 -11.78 6.72
N THR A 675 -10.74 -12.20 7.77
CA THR A 675 -10.27 -13.59 7.90
C THR A 675 -11.35 -14.63 8.15
N ASP A 676 -12.61 -14.20 8.35
CA ASP A 676 -13.77 -15.08 8.49
C ASP A 676 -14.47 -15.37 7.16
N VAL A 677 -14.18 -14.62 6.09
CA VAL A 677 -14.98 -14.71 4.84
C VAL A 677 -14.59 -15.90 3.97
N VAL A 678 -13.31 -16.29 4.00
CA VAL A 678 -12.72 -17.42 3.28
C VAL A 678 -11.64 -18.06 4.14
N ARG A 679 -11.07 -19.20 3.72
CA ARG A 679 -10.06 -19.89 4.54
C ARG A 679 -8.71 -19.18 4.51
N HIS A 680 -8.29 -18.72 3.33
CA HIS A 680 -6.98 -18.08 3.15
C HIS A 680 -6.94 -17.12 1.97
N ASP A 681 -6.14 -16.07 2.12
CA ASP A 681 -5.68 -15.17 1.06
C ASP A 681 -4.33 -14.60 1.49
N THR A 682 -3.31 -14.72 0.66
CA THR A 682 -1.97 -14.21 0.97
C THR A 682 -1.96 -12.69 1.14
N GLY A 683 -2.86 -11.96 0.47
CA GLY A 683 -3.05 -10.53 0.62
C GLY A 683 -2.88 -9.75 -0.67
N ALA A 684 -3.09 -8.45 -0.59
CA ALA A 684 -3.12 -7.57 -1.76
C ALA A 684 -1.76 -6.86 -1.96
N PHE A 685 -0.77 -7.62 -2.44
CA PHE A 685 0.57 -7.14 -2.84
C PHE A 685 1.08 -7.93 -4.06
N GLY A 686 2.29 -7.59 -4.56
CA GLY A 686 2.89 -8.28 -5.72
C GLY A 686 2.05 -8.23 -7.00
N SER A 687 1.16 -7.23 -7.14
CA SER A 687 0.17 -7.13 -8.23
C SER A 687 -0.81 -8.32 -8.34
N ALA A 688 -0.94 -9.13 -7.29
CA ALA A 688 -1.65 -10.41 -7.34
C ALA A 688 -3.19 -10.32 -7.21
N GLY A 689 -3.75 -9.18 -6.79
CA GLY A 689 -5.19 -9.05 -6.50
C GLY A 689 -6.10 -9.32 -7.71
N THR A 690 -5.69 -8.92 -8.90
CA THR A 690 -6.42 -9.23 -10.15
C THR A 690 -6.04 -10.59 -10.70
N VAL A 691 -4.76 -10.96 -10.67
CA VAL A 691 -4.25 -12.17 -11.33
C VAL A 691 -4.57 -13.42 -10.50
N VAL A 692 -4.20 -13.45 -9.22
CA VAL A 692 -4.33 -14.62 -8.35
C VAL A 692 -5.74 -14.69 -7.76
N ALA A 693 -6.15 -13.66 -7.01
CA ALA A 693 -7.48 -13.64 -6.40
C ALA A 693 -8.60 -13.52 -7.45
N GLY A 694 -8.40 -12.76 -8.52
CA GLY A 694 -9.35 -12.73 -9.64
C GLY A 694 -9.49 -14.09 -10.33
N LYS A 695 -8.41 -14.88 -10.46
CA LYS A 695 -8.49 -16.26 -10.98
C LYS A 695 -9.21 -17.20 -10.01
N ALA A 696 -9.07 -17.03 -8.70
CA ALA A 696 -9.86 -17.77 -7.71
C ALA A 696 -11.37 -17.45 -7.84
N VAL A 697 -11.72 -16.16 -7.95
CA VAL A 697 -13.10 -15.70 -8.18
C VAL A 697 -13.66 -16.26 -9.50
N MET A 698 -12.88 -16.19 -10.58
CA MET A 698 -13.27 -16.74 -11.89
C MET A 698 -13.58 -18.23 -11.79
N LYS A 699 -12.68 -19.03 -11.20
CA LYS A 699 -12.88 -20.47 -11.02
C LYS A 699 -14.14 -20.79 -10.21
N ALA A 700 -14.39 -20.06 -9.13
CA ALA A 700 -15.57 -20.25 -8.30
C ALA A 700 -16.87 -19.85 -9.05
N ALA A 701 -16.85 -18.75 -9.79
CA ALA A 701 -17.98 -18.30 -10.58
C ALA A 701 -18.30 -19.25 -11.76
N ASP A 702 -17.28 -19.73 -12.47
CA ASP A 702 -17.43 -20.70 -13.56
C ASP A 702 -18.00 -22.03 -13.04
N ALA A 703 -17.54 -22.50 -11.88
CA ALA A 703 -18.08 -23.71 -11.26
C ALA A 703 -19.57 -23.57 -10.90
N LEU A 704 -20.00 -22.41 -10.38
CA LEU A 704 -21.41 -22.13 -10.14
C LEU A 704 -22.20 -22.04 -11.46
N ALA A 705 -21.64 -21.39 -12.49
CA ALA A 705 -22.29 -21.29 -13.80
C ALA A 705 -22.60 -22.67 -14.39
N VAL A 706 -21.67 -23.62 -14.28
CA VAL A 706 -21.87 -25.02 -14.70
C VAL A 706 -23.04 -25.66 -13.94
N GLN A 707 -23.06 -25.56 -12.61
CA GLN A 707 -24.15 -26.15 -11.80
C GLN A 707 -25.52 -25.57 -12.16
N LEU A 708 -25.59 -24.26 -12.39
CA LEU A 708 -26.83 -23.58 -12.78
C LEU A 708 -27.32 -24.03 -14.17
N LEU A 709 -26.40 -24.17 -15.13
CA LEU A 709 -26.74 -24.63 -16.48
C LEU A 709 -27.16 -26.11 -16.49
N GLU A 710 -26.52 -26.96 -15.70
CA GLU A 710 -26.91 -28.36 -15.54
C GLU A 710 -28.30 -28.49 -14.92
N PHE A 711 -28.57 -27.74 -13.84
CA PHE A 711 -29.90 -27.70 -13.23
C PHE A 711 -30.96 -27.21 -14.21
N ALA A 712 -30.70 -26.11 -14.93
CA ALA A 712 -31.62 -25.56 -15.92
C ALA A 712 -31.88 -26.54 -17.07
N ALA A 713 -30.85 -27.23 -17.56
CA ALA A 713 -30.99 -28.24 -18.61
C ALA A 713 -31.89 -29.41 -18.15
N GLN A 714 -31.67 -29.93 -16.94
CA GLN A 714 -32.51 -30.97 -16.34
C GLN A 714 -33.96 -30.50 -16.18
N TYR A 715 -34.15 -29.29 -15.67
CA TYR A 715 -35.48 -28.72 -15.45
C TYR A 715 -36.26 -28.48 -16.75
N LEU A 716 -35.57 -28.04 -17.81
CA LEU A 716 -36.15 -27.74 -19.12
C LEU A 716 -36.24 -28.97 -20.04
N GLY A 717 -35.72 -30.13 -19.63
CA GLY A 717 -35.63 -31.32 -20.48
C GLY A 717 -34.70 -31.13 -21.70
N ALA A 718 -33.73 -30.22 -21.61
CA ALA A 718 -32.74 -29.96 -22.64
C ALA A 718 -31.46 -30.75 -22.38
N SER A 719 -30.70 -31.06 -23.43
CA SER A 719 -29.34 -31.59 -23.26
C SER A 719 -28.47 -30.56 -22.56
N ALA A 720 -27.80 -30.95 -21.47
CA ALA A 720 -26.80 -30.09 -20.87
C ALA A 720 -25.76 -29.70 -21.93
N PRO A 721 -25.31 -28.43 -22.00
CA PRO A 721 -24.20 -28.07 -22.86
C PRO A 721 -23.01 -28.96 -22.48
N GLY A 722 -22.57 -29.82 -23.41
CA GLY A 722 -21.61 -30.89 -23.11
C GLY A 722 -20.35 -30.37 -22.41
N SER A 723 -19.88 -31.12 -21.41
CA SER A 723 -18.68 -30.87 -20.60
C SER A 723 -17.35 -31.02 -21.37
N ALA A 724 -17.36 -30.84 -22.70
CA ALA A 724 -16.20 -31.08 -23.56
C ALA A 724 -15.50 -29.77 -23.97
N GLY A 725 -14.39 -29.48 -23.29
CA GLY A 725 -13.24 -28.75 -23.85
C GLY A 725 -13.22 -27.23 -23.69
N SER A 726 -12.32 -26.74 -22.84
CA SER A 726 -11.92 -25.34 -22.64
C SER A 726 -12.99 -24.41 -22.05
N PRO A 727 -12.67 -23.55 -21.06
CA PRO A 727 -13.53 -22.41 -20.76
C PRO A 727 -13.75 -21.69 -22.09
N ARG A 728 -15.02 -21.41 -22.44
CA ARG A 728 -15.31 -20.59 -23.61
C ARG A 728 -14.44 -19.35 -23.50
N THR A 729 -13.59 -19.12 -24.48
CA THR A 729 -13.01 -17.81 -24.79
C THR A 729 -14.15 -16.86 -25.11
N ARG A 730 -14.93 -16.47 -24.09
CA ARG A 730 -15.91 -15.38 -24.14
C ARG A 730 -15.24 -14.03 -23.93
N TRP A 731 -13.96 -14.03 -23.55
CA TRP A 731 -13.11 -12.86 -23.47
C TRP A 731 -12.42 -12.59 -24.81
N SER A 732 -13.18 -12.33 -25.87
CA SER A 732 -12.62 -11.54 -26.96
C SER A 732 -12.66 -10.08 -26.50
N ALA A 733 -11.50 -9.54 -26.12
CA ALA A 733 -11.36 -8.09 -25.99
C ALA A 733 -11.78 -7.47 -27.33
N PRO A 734 -12.73 -6.53 -27.36
CA PRO A 734 -13.01 -5.81 -28.60
C PRO A 734 -11.77 -4.96 -28.93
N GLY A 735 -10.91 -5.45 -29.83
CA GLY A 735 -9.79 -4.66 -30.36
C GLY A 735 -8.45 -5.37 -30.55
N VAL A 736 -8.21 -6.56 -29.97
CA VAL A 736 -6.96 -7.28 -30.26
C VAL A 736 -7.17 -8.17 -31.48
N ARG A 737 -6.84 -7.63 -32.66
CA ARG A 737 -6.65 -8.47 -33.84
C ARG A 737 -5.46 -9.38 -33.56
N SER A 738 -5.69 -10.68 -33.51
CA SER A 738 -4.62 -11.67 -33.64
C SER A 738 -3.89 -11.40 -34.96
N ALA A 739 -2.62 -11.04 -34.89
CA ALA A 739 -1.69 -11.12 -36.01
C ALA A 739 -0.99 -12.47 -35.97
#